data_AF-A0A419I101-F1
#
_entry.id   AF-A0A419I101-F1
#
_cell.length_a   1.000
_cell.length_b   1.000
_cell.length_c   1.000
_cell.angle_alpha   90.00
_cell.angle_beta   90.00
_cell.angle_gamma   90.00
#
_symmetry.space_group_name_H-M   'P 1'
#
loop_
_entity.id
_entity.type
_entity.pdbx_description
1 polymer ?
#
loop_
_entity_poly.entity_id
_entity_poly.type
_entity_poly.pdbx_seq_one_letter_code
_entity_poly.pdbx_strand_id
1 'polypeptide(L)'
;MLRAQKLILDTIDADKATFGIYSAEPQPAITALSDLRAVAARILNHAEREDLQALPPDLLVAYDDALSLPNGHNRAKLGEKRTGFMAPARAAVAAVGVTAAIRILDSDTIRDAGKALRWFLRVSRQRGAEINPSTVGTWGKGTSARLKAVQISALAPMLKPSDQLRYRANADSPCHRLPMPGASSRHERVPSLLWPEWALRLQPTQVFNLHILRAAFSMLLLLPGTRRGLSEATRLLGKVTKATNGGRLLHDLEAHAHWPQILTAMTRLSDHLDNTVVPIDYSRRRLDYNVVLPEDDWDRICRRTGAFRGTGLRLQLARCLLFEKISGMPADLAPASFAIADSPTRNSYLNFPARLSPELAAGLNAAAEDFLHGQGVLDEPMEWQPPISLLNGLILPGPDLGRVDVNELHRIVHGNNRALSDCAQQLGISLDTVRYLLGKHPAPRHPRTAGHVQFEARMALPRDALIQLYTEQRLSLREIAHRVGTNRQIISRLLADYGIERRASIQCPKIVVDRDWLYEQYINQRRTLPDLAQEAGMSTANMARWAKTHNIPLRDRGGASHDEIRVTLAQASTAPRILRPALNGHGAWERLQRFATAARYPTITAAATALGLHQGPLTIQIHRLERELGGQLLERAERGRPMQLTPFGRKVILAIRKYSSAPAL
;
A
#
# COMPACT_ATOMS: atom_id res chain seq x y z
N MET A 1 17.92 -41.87 -43.62
CA MET A 1 19.37 -41.97 -43.91
C MET A 1 19.84 -40.92 -44.92
N LEU A 2 19.25 -40.84 -46.12
CA LEU A 2 19.71 -39.92 -47.19
C LEU A 2 19.79 -38.44 -46.77
N ARG A 3 18.82 -37.93 -46.01
CA ARG A 3 18.88 -36.56 -45.45
C ARG A 3 20.09 -36.32 -44.55
N ALA A 4 20.43 -37.29 -43.70
CA ALA A 4 21.56 -37.20 -42.78
C ALA A 4 22.90 -37.19 -43.54
N GLN A 5 23.02 -38.03 -44.57
CA GLN A 5 24.17 -38.03 -45.46
C GLN A 5 24.32 -36.70 -46.21
N LYS A 6 23.22 -36.19 -46.78
CA LYS A 6 23.22 -34.90 -47.48
C LYS A 6 23.69 -33.75 -46.56
N LEU A 7 23.14 -33.66 -45.35
CA LEU A 7 23.54 -32.62 -44.38
C LEU A 7 25.04 -32.67 -44.03
N ILE A 8 25.63 -33.87 -43.93
CA ILE A 8 27.06 -34.02 -43.66
C ILE A 8 27.89 -33.55 -44.85
N LEU A 9 27.52 -33.96 -46.06
CA LEU A 9 28.21 -33.53 -47.28
C LEU A 9 28.10 -32.01 -47.44
N ASP A 10 26.89 -31.45 -47.32
CA ASP A 10 26.67 -30.00 -47.37
C ASP A 10 27.51 -29.25 -46.32
N THR A 11 27.64 -29.81 -45.10
CA THR A 11 28.48 -29.21 -44.02
C THR A 11 29.97 -29.25 -44.36
N ILE A 12 30.45 -30.35 -44.95
CA ILE A 12 31.86 -30.51 -45.36
C ILE A 12 32.17 -29.57 -46.52
N ASP A 13 31.30 -29.54 -47.54
CA ASP A 13 31.47 -28.73 -48.75
C ASP A 13 31.44 -27.23 -48.43
N ALA A 14 30.61 -26.81 -47.48
CA ALA A 14 30.53 -25.41 -47.03
C ALA A 14 31.55 -25.05 -45.92
N ASP A 15 32.33 -26.01 -45.42
CA ASP A 15 33.18 -25.92 -44.21
C ASP A 15 32.47 -25.34 -42.97
N LYS A 16 31.14 -25.42 -42.93
CA LYS A 16 30.30 -24.75 -41.93
C LYS A 16 28.95 -25.44 -41.77
N ALA A 17 28.52 -25.62 -40.53
CA ALA A 17 27.19 -26.13 -40.20
C ALA A 17 26.24 -24.98 -39.89
N THR A 18 25.10 -24.95 -40.59
CA THR A 18 24.04 -23.92 -40.46
C THR A 18 22.64 -24.51 -40.21
N PHE A 19 22.54 -25.81 -39.98
CA PHE A 19 21.27 -26.51 -39.77
C PHE A 19 20.90 -26.63 -38.28
N GLY A 20 19.62 -26.89 -37.98
CA GLY A 20 19.11 -27.12 -36.62
C GLY A 20 19.64 -26.15 -35.57
N ILE A 21 20.28 -26.69 -34.53
CA ILE A 21 20.82 -25.91 -33.39
C ILE A 21 21.94 -24.93 -33.79
N TYR A 22 22.51 -25.08 -34.99
CA TYR A 22 23.57 -24.24 -35.54
C TYR A 22 23.02 -23.09 -36.40
N SER A 23 21.73 -23.05 -36.70
CA SER A 23 21.10 -22.01 -37.53
C SER A 23 21.36 -20.59 -37.01
N ALA A 24 21.19 -20.37 -35.71
CA ALA A 24 21.36 -19.05 -35.09
C ALA A 24 22.83 -18.66 -34.84
N GLU A 25 23.75 -19.61 -34.72
CA GLU A 25 25.19 -19.37 -34.60
C GLU A 25 25.95 -20.51 -35.28
N PRO A 26 26.20 -20.33 -36.58
CA PRO A 26 26.86 -21.36 -37.37
C PRO A 26 28.23 -21.76 -36.81
N GLN A 27 28.56 -23.05 -36.91
CA GLN A 27 29.80 -23.60 -36.37
C GLN A 27 30.70 -24.11 -37.51
N PRO A 28 32.05 -24.08 -37.36
CA PRO A 28 32.96 -24.71 -38.30
C PRO A 28 32.62 -26.19 -38.50
N ALA A 29 32.80 -26.73 -39.71
CA ALA A 29 32.48 -28.12 -40.02
C ALA A 29 33.17 -29.10 -39.07
N ILE A 30 34.46 -28.88 -38.77
CA ILE A 30 35.22 -29.72 -37.85
C ILE A 30 34.62 -29.80 -36.43
N THR A 31 34.03 -28.70 -35.95
CA THR A 31 33.37 -28.63 -34.65
C THR A 31 32.01 -29.32 -34.68
N ALA A 32 31.21 -29.09 -35.72
CA ALA A 32 29.91 -29.76 -35.89
C ALA A 32 30.05 -31.27 -36.08
N LEU A 33 31.05 -31.74 -36.84
CA LEU A 33 31.36 -33.16 -36.98
C LEU A 33 31.90 -33.76 -35.67
N SER A 34 32.61 -32.98 -34.86
CA SER A 34 33.01 -33.39 -33.51
C SER A 34 31.82 -33.55 -32.57
N ASP A 35 30.83 -32.66 -32.66
CA ASP A 35 29.56 -32.78 -31.94
C ASP A 35 28.78 -34.02 -32.39
N LEU A 36 28.67 -34.23 -33.70
CA LEU A 36 28.02 -35.40 -34.29
C LEU A 36 28.65 -36.69 -33.79
N ARG A 37 29.99 -36.79 -33.87
CA ARG A 37 30.74 -37.95 -33.36
C ARG A 37 30.52 -38.15 -31.86
N ALA A 38 30.50 -37.06 -31.09
CA ALA A 38 30.27 -37.11 -29.65
C ALA A 38 28.90 -37.72 -29.30
N VAL A 39 27.83 -37.28 -29.98
CA VAL A 39 26.48 -37.78 -29.74
C VAL A 39 26.32 -39.20 -30.29
N ALA A 40 26.75 -39.45 -31.52
CA ALA A 40 26.62 -40.75 -32.18
C ALA A 40 27.33 -41.88 -31.41
N ALA A 41 28.56 -41.65 -30.95
CA ALA A 41 29.32 -42.64 -30.19
C ALA A 41 28.64 -43.03 -28.88
N ARG A 42 27.91 -42.10 -28.26
CA ARG A 42 27.19 -42.33 -27.01
C ARG A 42 25.90 -43.09 -27.23
N ILE A 43 25.14 -42.71 -28.24
CA ILE A 43 23.95 -43.46 -28.65
C ILE A 43 24.34 -44.91 -28.92
N LEU A 44 25.36 -45.16 -29.73
CA LEU A 44 25.78 -46.53 -30.05
C LEU A 44 26.27 -47.35 -28.85
N ASN A 45 26.86 -46.73 -27.83
CA ASN A 45 27.40 -47.44 -26.68
C ASN A 45 26.38 -47.69 -25.56
N HIS A 46 25.28 -46.94 -25.52
CA HIS A 46 24.34 -47.04 -24.40
C HIS A 46 22.88 -47.28 -24.79
N ALA A 47 22.48 -46.94 -26.03
CA ALA A 47 21.12 -47.17 -26.50
C ALA A 47 20.81 -48.67 -26.57
N GLU A 48 19.63 -49.04 -26.11
CA GLU A 48 19.07 -50.36 -26.37
C GLU A 48 18.31 -50.32 -27.70
N ARG A 49 17.96 -51.51 -28.23
CA ARG A 49 17.25 -51.62 -29.50
C ARG A 49 15.91 -50.88 -29.48
N GLU A 50 15.23 -50.90 -28.34
CA GLU A 50 13.95 -50.22 -28.11
C GLU A 50 14.08 -48.69 -28.23
N ASP A 51 15.20 -48.11 -27.79
CA ASP A 51 15.45 -46.66 -27.87
C ASP A 51 15.62 -46.16 -29.32
N LEU A 52 15.94 -47.08 -30.25
CA LEU A 52 16.23 -46.76 -31.64
C LEU A 52 15.01 -46.90 -32.57
N GLN A 53 13.85 -47.34 -32.06
CA GLN A 53 12.63 -47.61 -32.85
C GLN A 53 12.13 -46.42 -33.66
N ALA A 54 12.47 -45.19 -33.25
CA ALA A 54 12.11 -44.00 -34.00
C ALA A 54 12.83 -43.91 -35.37
N LEU A 55 13.93 -44.64 -35.58
CA LEU A 55 14.69 -44.64 -36.82
C LEU A 55 14.00 -45.44 -37.93
N PRO A 56 14.35 -45.21 -39.21
CA PRO A 56 13.78 -45.96 -40.33
C PRO A 56 13.91 -47.49 -40.15
N PRO A 57 12.82 -48.27 -40.32
CA PRO A 57 12.84 -49.72 -40.09
C PRO A 57 13.85 -50.49 -40.95
N ASP A 58 14.05 -50.07 -42.21
CA ASP A 58 15.05 -50.61 -43.13
C ASP A 58 16.49 -50.46 -42.61
N LEU A 59 16.83 -49.29 -42.07
CA LEU A 59 18.12 -49.02 -41.44
C LEU A 59 18.31 -49.85 -40.17
N LEU A 60 17.22 -50.02 -39.42
CA LEU A 60 17.20 -50.83 -38.21
C LEU A 60 17.40 -52.32 -38.51
N VAL A 61 16.82 -52.87 -39.58
CA VAL A 61 17.08 -54.25 -40.02
C VAL A 61 18.54 -54.43 -40.40
N ALA A 62 19.07 -53.54 -41.25
CA ALA A 62 20.49 -53.59 -41.64
C ALA A 62 21.45 -53.46 -40.44
N TYR A 63 21.04 -52.76 -39.38
CA TYR A 63 21.78 -52.67 -38.14
C TYR A 63 21.81 -53.98 -37.36
N ASP A 64 20.69 -54.70 -37.27
CA ASP A 64 20.62 -55.99 -36.56
C ASP A 64 21.44 -57.05 -37.30
N ASP A 65 21.33 -57.12 -38.63
CA ASP A 65 22.17 -57.97 -39.47
C ASP A 65 23.66 -57.64 -39.26
N ALA A 66 23.97 -56.35 -39.18
CA ALA A 66 25.31 -55.86 -38.89
C ALA A 66 25.73 -56.02 -37.43
N LEU A 67 24.90 -56.48 -36.50
CA LEU A 67 25.33 -56.86 -35.14
C LEU A 67 25.49 -58.38 -35.02
N SER A 68 24.70 -59.17 -35.75
CA SER A 68 24.75 -60.65 -35.73
C SER A 68 26.01 -61.24 -36.38
N LEU A 69 26.71 -60.48 -37.23
CA LEU A 69 27.96 -60.92 -37.83
C LEU A 69 29.13 -60.90 -36.80
N PRO A 70 30.04 -61.89 -36.79
CA PRO A 70 31.12 -61.98 -35.80
C PRO A 70 32.06 -60.76 -35.83
N ASN A 71 32.48 -60.29 -34.65
CA ASN A 71 33.44 -59.19 -34.53
C ASN A 71 34.83 -59.66 -34.98
N GLY A 72 35.41 -59.02 -36.00
CA GLY A 72 36.78 -59.30 -36.44
C GLY A 72 37.80 -59.10 -35.31
N HIS A 73 38.83 -59.95 -35.28
CA HIS A 73 39.76 -60.20 -34.14
C HIS A 73 40.54 -59.02 -33.53
N ASN A 74 40.32 -57.76 -33.94
CA ASN A 74 41.18 -56.62 -33.56
C ASN A 74 40.47 -55.44 -32.85
N ARG A 75 39.18 -55.53 -32.46
CA ARG A 75 38.39 -54.34 -32.10
C ARG A 75 38.13 -54.05 -30.61
N ALA A 76 38.25 -55.01 -29.71
CA ALA A 76 37.65 -54.89 -28.37
C ALA A 76 38.38 -53.92 -27.41
N LYS A 77 39.73 -53.95 -27.32
CA LYS A 77 40.41 -53.36 -26.16
C LYS A 77 40.62 -51.83 -26.15
N LEU A 78 40.65 -51.15 -27.31
CA LEU A 78 40.89 -49.69 -27.38
C LEU A 78 39.61 -48.84 -27.43
N GLY A 79 38.56 -49.33 -28.10
CA GLY A 79 37.27 -48.65 -28.20
C GLY A 79 36.52 -48.56 -26.87
N GLU A 80 36.68 -49.56 -26.00
CA GLU A 80 36.13 -49.60 -24.64
C GLU A 80 36.72 -48.52 -23.72
N LYS A 81 38.01 -48.15 -23.90
CA LYS A 81 38.67 -47.13 -23.07
C LYS A 81 38.43 -45.69 -23.54
N ARG A 82 38.08 -45.46 -24.81
CA ARG A 82 37.81 -44.11 -25.37
C ARG A 82 36.63 -44.14 -26.35
N THR A 83 35.45 -43.85 -25.82
CA THR A 83 34.20 -43.81 -26.61
C THR A 83 34.30 -42.80 -27.77
N GLY A 84 33.99 -43.27 -28.98
CA GLY A 84 34.03 -42.44 -30.19
C GLY A 84 35.42 -42.10 -30.72
N PHE A 85 36.47 -42.84 -30.33
CA PHE A 85 37.83 -42.69 -30.86
C PHE A 85 37.98 -43.23 -32.28
N MET A 86 37.27 -44.32 -32.63
CA MET A 86 37.28 -44.92 -33.97
C MET A 86 35.84 -45.06 -34.48
N ALA A 87 35.69 -44.99 -35.81
CA ALA A 87 34.42 -45.30 -36.45
C ALA A 87 34.05 -46.79 -36.26
N PRO A 88 32.75 -47.11 -36.21
CA PRO A 88 32.27 -48.50 -36.19
C PRO A 88 32.79 -49.33 -37.36
N ALA A 89 32.79 -50.65 -37.19
CA ALA A 89 33.27 -51.59 -38.22
C ALA A 89 32.46 -51.60 -39.49
N ARG A 90 31.17 -51.35 -39.34
CA ARG A 90 30.17 -51.58 -40.35
C ARG A 90 29.48 -50.26 -40.63
N ALA A 91 29.29 -49.98 -41.92
CA ALA A 91 28.63 -48.77 -42.37
C ALA A 91 27.22 -48.64 -41.77
N ALA A 92 26.47 -49.75 -41.63
CA ALA A 92 25.15 -49.76 -41.01
C ALA A 92 25.17 -49.29 -39.54
N VAL A 93 26.17 -49.71 -38.74
CA VAL A 93 26.33 -49.26 -37.34
C VAL A 93 26.65 -47.77 -37.27
N ALA A 94 27.55 -47.29 -38.14
CA ALA A 94 27.83 -45.87 -38.25
C ALA A 94 26.60 -45.06 -38.70
N ALA A 95 25.85 -45.56 -39.68
CA ALA A 95 24.66 -44.92 -40.22
C ALA A 95 23.54 -44.78 -39.18
N VAL A 96 23.33 -45.77 -38.31
CA VAL A 96 22.39 -45.66 -37.18
C VAL A 96 22.81 -44.56 -36.22
N GLY A 97 24.06 -44.58 -35.74
CA GLY A 97 24.56 -43.59 -34.78
C GLY A 97 24.50 -42.16 -35.33
N VAL A 98 24.92 -41.98 -36.59
CA VAL A 98 24.89 -40.69 -37.29
C VAL A 98 23.46 -40.22 -37.53
N THR A 99 22.56 -41.08 -38.00
CA THR A 99 21.16 -40.71 -38.26
C THR A 99 20.45 -40.30 -36.96
N ALA A 100 20.66 -41.05 -35.87
CA ALA A 100 20.11 -40.72 -34.56
C ALA A 100 20.66 -39.39 -34.03
N ALA A 101 21.97 -39.18 -34.13
CA ALA A 101 22.60 -37.95 -33.67
C ALA A 101 22.17 -36.72 -34.49
N ILE A 102 22.06 -36.85 -35.83
CA ILE A 102 21.56 -35.76 -36.68
C ILE A 102 20.13 -35.39 -36.32
N ARG A 103 19.24 -36.34 -36.01
CA ARG A 103 17.88 -35.99 -35.57
C ARG A 103 17.85 -35.12 -34.31
N ILE A 104 18.82 -35.27 -33.42
CA ILE A 104 18.96 -34.42 -32.24
C ILE A 104 19.53 -33.06 -32.63
N LEU A 105 20.61 -33.02 -33.41
CA LEU A 105 21.31 -31.77 -33.78
C LEU A 105 20.53 -30.92 -34.79
N ASP A 106 19.70 -31.54 -35.63
CA ASP A 106 18.81 -30.91 -36.62
C ASP A 106 17.49 -30.41 -36.01
N SER A 107 17.38 -30.35 -34.68
CA SER A 107 16.24 -29.74 -34.00
C SER A 107 16.31 -28.21 -34.09
N ASP A 108 15.16 -27.56 -34.21
CA ASP A 108 15.05 -26.10 -34.39
C ASP A 108 15.58 -25.30 -33.18
N THR A 109 15.47 -25.85 -31.97
CA THR A 109 15.91 -25.19 -30.74
C THR A 109 16.81 -26.07 -29.88
N ILE A 110 17.70 -25.44 -29.11
CA ILE A 110 18.53 -26.12 -28.10
C ILE A 110 17.68 -26.88 -27.09
N ARG A 111 16.50 -26.34 -26.76
CA ARG A 111 15.55 -26.97 -25.84
C ARG A 111 14.97 -28.25 -26.41
N ASP A 112 14.62 -28.28 -27.69
CA ASP A 112 14.05 -29.46 -28.33
C ASP A 112 15.11 -30.53 -28.57
N ALA A 113 16.32 -30.14 -28.98
CA ALA A 113 17.48 -31.02 -28.99
C ALA A 113 17.76 -31.61 -27.58
N GLY A 114 17.63 -30.78 -26.53
CA GLY A 114 17.81 -31.21 -25.15
C GLY A 114 16.77 -32.24 -24.70
N LYS A 115 15.49 -32.05 -25.08
CA LYS A 115 14.44 -33.06 -24.85
C LYS A 115 14.75 -34.37 -25.60
N ALA A 116 15.18 -34.27 -26.86
CA ALA A 116 15.54 -35.43 -27.68
C ALA A 116 16.77 -36.19 -27.13
N LEU A 117 17.70 -35.50 -26.47
CA LEU A 117 18.88 -36.11 -25.83
C LEU A 117 18.60 -36.68 -24.42
N ARG A 118 17.47 -36.30 -23.79
CA ARG A 118 17.22 -36.55 -22.36
C ARG A 118 17.13 -38.03 -21.98
N TRP A 119 16.48 -38.85 -22.81
CA TRP A 119 16.30 -40.27 -22.53
C TRP A 119 17.64 -40.98 -22.28
N PHE A 120 18.66 -40.64 -23.08
CA PHE A 120 20.01 -41.20 -22.96
C PHE A 120 20.67 -40.85 -21.62
N LEU A 121 20.54 -39.61 -21.16
CA LEU A 121 21.11 -39.16 -19.89
C LEU A 121 20.44 -39.86 -18.70
N ARG A 122 19.13 -40.12 -18.80
CA ARG A 122 18.38 -40.88 -17.79
C ARG A 122 18.87 -42.32 -17.70
N VAL A 123 18.98 -43.03 -18.83
CA VAL A 123 19.50 -44.40 -18.89
C VAL A 123 20.92 -44.48 -18.35
N SER A 124 21.78 -43.54 -18.74
CA SER A 124 23.17 -43.51 -18.28
C SER A 124 23.28 -43.27 -16.77
N ARG A 125 22.45 -42.40 -16.17
CA ARG A 125 22.39 -42.23 -14.71
C ARG A 125 21.85 -43.46 -13.98
N GLN A 126 20.85 -44.15 -14.54
CA GLN A 126 20.31 -45.40 -13.98
C GLN A 126 21.37 -46.50 -13.93
N ARG A 127 22.28 -46.53 -14.91
CA ARG A 127 23.44 -47.43 -14.94
C ARG A 127 24.64 -46.96 -14.07
N GLY A 128 24.43 -45.97 -13.20
CA GLY A 128 25.42 -45.53 -12.21
C GLY A 128 26.44 -44.49 -12.71
N ALA A 129 26.30 -43.95 -13.92
CA ALA A 129 27.22 -42.93 -14.41
C ALA A 129 26.98 -41.57 -13.71
N GLU A 130 28.04 -40.98 -13.16
CA GLU A 130 28.01 -39.63 -12.59
C GLU A 130 27.89 -38.55 -13.69
N ILE A 131 26.65 -38.24 -14.05
CA ILE A 131 26.33 -37.25 -15.08
C ILE A 131 25.90 -35.96 -14.39
N ASN A 132 26.82 -35.00 -14.30
CA ASN A 132 26.60 -33.67 -13.77
C ASN A 132 27.06 -32.61 -14.81
N PRO A 133 26.67 -31.33 -14.66
CA PRO A 133 27.06 -30.28 -15.59
C PRO A 133 28.57 -30.23 -15.87
N SER A 134 29.40 -30.49 -14.86
CA SER A 134 30.86 -30.50 -14.99
C SER A 134 31.38 -31.68 -15.81
N THR A 135 30.79 -32.87 -15.67
CA THR A 135 31.24 -34.09 -16.37
C THR A 135 30.65 -34.21 -17.76
N VAL A 136 29.45 -33.70 -18.03
CA VAL A 136 28.79 -33.84 -19.33
C VAL A 136 29.50 -33.07 -20.45
N GLY A 137 30.22 -32.00 -20.13
CA GLY A 137 31.04 -31.28 -21.11
C GLY A 137 32.26 -32.06 -21.61
N THR A 138 32.61 -33.20 -20.99
CA THR A 138 33.77 -34.03 -21.38
C THR A 138 33.49 -34.93 -22.57
N TRP A 139 32.43 -34.65 -23.33
CA TRP A 139 31.90 -35.52 -24.37
C TRP A 139 32.77 -35.68 -25.64
N GLY A 140 34.09 -35.57 -25.53
CA GLY A 140 35.04 -35.54 -26.63
C GLY A 140 35.71 -34.17 -26.73
N LYS A 141 36.86 -34.13 -27.42
CA LYS A 141 37.58 -32.88 -27.70
C LYS A 141 36.91 -32.14 -28.86
N GLY A 142 36.97 -30.80 -28.83
CA GLY A 142 36.51 -29.95 -29.94
C GLY A 142 35.00 -29.76 -30.08
N THR A 143 34.21 -30.06 -29.03
CA THR A 143 32.74 -29.88 -29.07
C THR A 143 32.34 -28.41 -28.90
N SER A 144 31.28 -28.01 -29.60
CA SER A 144 30.76 -26.63 -29.62
C SER A 144 30.17 -26.21 -28.28
N ALA A 145 29.99 -24.89 -28.10
CA ALA A 145 29.20 -24.36 -26.99
C ALA A 145 27.71 -24.74 -27.14
N ARG A 146 27.22 -24.89 -28.38
CA ARG A 146 25.83 -25.25 -28.70
C ARG A 146 25.48 -26.66 -28.23
N LEU A 147 26.31 -27.66 -28.51
CA LEU A 147 26.10 -29.01 -27.98
C LEU A 147 26.14 -29.03 -26.45
N LYS A 148 27.04 -28.26 -25.82
CA LYS A 148 27.09 -28.15 -24.35
C LYS A 148 25.83 -27.51 -23.78
N ALA A 149 25.25 -26.53 -24.46
CA ALA A 149 23.96 -25.94 -24.09
C ALA A 149 22.82 -26.97 -24.21
N VAL A 150 22.80 -27.79 -25.26
CA VAL A 150 21.86 -28.92 -25.44
C VAL A 150 21.97 -29.91 -24.30
N GLN A 151 23.19 -30.28 -23.93
CA GLN A 151 23.47 -31.18 -22.81
C GLN A 151 22.94 -30.65 -21.47
N ILE A 152 23.17 -29.37 -21.16
CA ILE A 152 22.63 -28.73 -19.95
C ILE A 152 21.10 -28.68 -19.99
N SER A 153 20.50 -28.37 -21.15
CA SER A 153 19.04 -28.39 -21.32
C SER A 153 18.45 -29.79 -21.10
N ALA A 154 19.15 -30.83 -21.55
CA ALA A 154 18.77 -32.22 -21.34
C ALA A 154 18.85 -32.60 -19.85
N LEU A 155 19.87 -32.12 -19.14
CA LEU A 155 20.05 -32.32 -17.69
C LEU A 155 19.08 -31.54 -16.81
N ALA A 156 18.51 -30.44 -17.31
CA ALA A 156 17.79 -29.45 -16.53
C ALA A 156 16.79 -30.04 -15.50
N PRO A 157 15.89 -30.98 -15.86
CA PRO A 157 14.91 -31.52 -14.90
C PRO A 157 15.52 -32.39 -13.81
N MET A 158 16.79 -32.79 -13.95
CA MET A 158 17.51 -33.66 -13.02
C MET A 158 18.53 -32.90 -12.17
N LEU A 159 18.54 -31.57 -12.26
CA LEU A 159 19.37 -30.67 -11.47
C LEU A 159 18.57 -30.11 -10.29
N LYS A 160 19.27 -29.80 -9.19
CA LYS A 160 18.67 -29.05 -8.07
C LYS A 160 18.23 -27.66 -8.54
N PRO A 161 17.20 -27.03 -7.95
CA PRO A 161 16.71 -25.70 -8.38
C PRO A 161 17.79 -24.61 -8.45
N SER A 162 18.71 -24.61 -7.49
CA SER A 162 19.84 -23.67 -7.48
C SER A 162 20.79 -23.89 -8.66
N ASP A 163 21.02 -25.14 -9.08
CA ASP A 163 21.83 -25.47 -10.25
C ASP A 163 21.09 -25.18 -11.55
N GLN A 164 19.77 -25.37 -11.60
CA GLN A 164 18.96 -24.95 -12.74
C GLN A 164 19.10 -23.44 -13.01
N LEU A 165 19.13 -22.62 -11.95
CA LEU A 165 19.44 -21.19 -12.05
C LEU A 165 20.89 -20.94 -12.49
N ARG A 166 21.88 -21.54 -11.80
CA ARG A 166 23.32 -21.32 -12.09
C ARG A 166 23.67 -21.59 -13.54
N TYR A 167 23.22 -22.72 -14.08
CA TYR A 167 23.50 -23.13 -15.45
C TYR A 167 22.51 -22.54 -16.47
N ARG A 168 21.63 -21.62 -16.04
CA ARG A 168 20.65 -20.94 -16.92
C ARG A 168 19.84 -21.97 -17.72
N ALA A 169 19.39 -23.02 -17.04
CA ALA A 169 18.92 -24.26 -17.68
C ALA A 169 17.69 -24.08 -18.59
N ASN A 170 16.90 -23.02 -18.36
CA ASN A 170 15.74 -22.67 -19.19
C ASN A 170 15.97 -21.50 -20.15
N ALA A 171 17.20 -21.00 -20.26
CA ALA A 171 17.59 -20.02 -21.28
C ALA A 171 17.52 -20.63 -22.67
N ASP A 172 17.48 -19.77 -23.70
CA ASP A 172 17.58 -20.23 -25.09
C ASP A 172 18.96 -20.85 -25.38
N SER A 173 19.99 -20.36 -24.69
CA SER A 173 21.34 -20.95 -24.67
C SER A 173 21.84 -21.12 -23.23
N PRO A 174 21.54 -22.27 -22.59
CA PRO A 174 22.07 -22.59 -21.26
C PRO A 174 23.60 -22.54 -21.21
N CYS A 175 24.16 -22.12 -20.08
CA CYS A 175 25.60 -22.05 -19.93
C CYS A 175 26.16 -23.35 -19.34
N HIS A 176 27.28 -23.79 -19.89
CA HIS A 176 28.05 -24.93 -19.37
C HIS A 176 29.24 -24.48 -18.54
N ARG A 177 29.92 -23.41 -18.98
CA ARG A 177 31.08 -22.84 -18.30
C ARG A 177 30.66 -21.73 -17.35
N LEU A 178 31.15 -21.83 -16.12
CA LEU A 178 30.98 -20.84 -15.07
C LEU A 178 32.36 -20.36 -14.60
N PRO A 179 32.54 -19.07 -14.23
CA PRO A 179 31.55 -18.00 -14.36
C PRO A 179 31.41 -17.52 -15.81
N MET A 180 30.23 -16.97 -16.15
CA MET A 180 30.01 -16.21 -17.37
C MET A 180 30.65 -14.81 -17.25
N PRO A 181 31.13 -14.21 -18.35
CA PRO A 181 31.56 -12.82 -18.36
C PRO A 181 30.46 -11.88 -17.81
N GLY A 182 30.82 -10.90 -17.00
CA GLY A 182 29.86 -9.93 -16.40
C GLY A 182 29.04 -10.45 -15.21
N ALA A 183 28.77 -11.75 -15.11
CA ALA A 183 27.92 -12.32 -14.04
C ALA A 183 28.48 -12.11 -12.62
N SER A 184 29.80 -11.99 -12.48
CA SER A 184 30.44 -11.76 -11.17
C SER A 184 30.16 -10.36 -10.61
N SER A 185 30.15 -9.31 -11.42
CA SER A 185 29.89 -7.93 -10.96
C SER A 185 28.41 -7.62 -10.75
N ARG A 186 27.48 -8.54 -11.09
CA ARG A 186 26.03 -8.33 -10.96
C ARG A 186 25.55 -7.85 -9.59
N HIS A 187 26.26 -8.20 -8.51
CA HIS A 187 25.93 -7.76 -7.16
C HIS A 187 25.97 -6.23 -6.97
N GLU A 188 26.69 -5.49 -7.82
CA GLU A 188 26.68 -4.02 -7.86
C GLU A 188 25.41 -3.46 -8.50
N ARG A 189 24.76 -4.24 -9.38
CA ARG A 189 23.59 -3.83 -10.18
C ARG A 189 22.25 -4.32 -9.59
N VAL A 190 22.30 -5.01 -8.46
CA VAL A 190 21.12 -5.64 -7.83
C VAL A 190 20.90 -5.07 -6.43
N PRO A 191 19.70 -4.53 -6.14
CA PRO A 191 19.37 -4.07 -4.79
C PRO A 191 19.25 -5.24 -3.80
N SER A 192 19.46 -4.99 -2.52
CA SER A 192 19.26 -6.02 -1.49
C SER A 192 17.81 -6.51 -1.41
N LEU A 193 16.84 -5.68 -1.77
CA LEU A 193 15.44 -6.03 -1.99
C LEU A 193 15.10 -5.89 -3.47
N LEU A 194 14.66 -6.99 -4.09
CA LEU A 194 14.30 -7.00 -5.51
C LEU A 194 13.25 -5.91 -5.81
N TRP A 195 13.27 -5.35 -7.01
CA TRP A 195 12.28 -4.38 -7.46
C TRP A 195 10.85 -4.87 -7.20
N PRO A 196 9.99 -4.06 -6.54
CA PRO A 196 8.69 -4.53 -6.06
C PRO A 196 7.80 -5.11 -7.17
N GLU A 197 7.79 -4.47 -8.34
CA GLU A 197 6.99 -4.92 -9.49
C GLU A 197 7.41 -6.31 -9.96
N TRP A 198 8.71 -6.55 -10.10
CA TRP A 198 9.25 -7.87 -10.43
C TRP A 198 8.91 -8.92 -9.37
N ALA A 199 9.07 -8.58 -8.09
CA ALA A 199 8.78 -9.50 -7.00
C ALA A 199 7.28 -9.88 -6.94
N LEU A 200 6.38 -8.91 -7.12
CA LEU A 200 4.94 -9.14 -7.19
C LEU A 200 4.56 -10.05 -8.36
N ARG A 201 5.17 -9.87 -9.55
CA ARG A 201 4.94 -10.73 -10.72
C ARG A 201 5.41 -12.16 -10.50
N LEU A 202 6.53 -12.36 -9.80
CA LEU A 202 7.13 -13.67 -9.54
C LEU A 202 6.55 -14.40 -8.32
N GLN A 203 5.71 -13.73 -7.52
CA GLN A 203 5.21 -14.26 -6.27
C GLN A 203 4.27 -15.48 -6.49
N PRO A 204 4.67 -16.70 -6.09
CA PRO A 204 3.89 -17.92 -6.34
C PRO A 204 2.63 -18.00 -5.45
N THR A 205 2.74 -17.58 -4.19
CA THR A 205 1.67 -17.61 -3.19
C THR A 205 1.81 -16.43 -2.23
N GLN A 206 0.72 -16.08 -1.53
CA GLN A 206 0.73 -15.05 -0.48
C GLN A 206 1.28 -15.55 0.87
N VAL A 207 1.87 -16.76 0.91
CA VAL A 207 2.39 -17.37 2.15
C VAL A 207 3.63 -16.63 2.66
N PHE A 208 4.43 -16.07 1.75
CA PHE A 208 5.60 -15.28 2.12
C PHE A 208 5.25 -13.80 2.24
N ASN A 209 5.73 -13.18 3.32
CA ASN A 209 5.78 -11.73 3.39
C ASN A 209 6.63 -11.19 2.22
N LEU A 210 6.06 -10.24 1.46
CA LEU A 210 6.70 -9.66 0.27
C LEU A 210 8.12 -9.18 0.55
N HIS A 211 8.39 -8.66 1.74
CA HIS A 211 9.72 -8.19 2.12
C HIS A 211 10.78 -9.30 2.10
N ILE A 212 10.49 -10.45 2.72
CA ILE A 212 11.39 -11.62 2.75
C ILE A 212 11.57 -12.19 1.35
N LEU A 213 10.48 -12.23 0.58
CA LEU A 213 10.45 -12.72 -0.79
C LEU A 213 11.33 -11.85 -1.71
N ARG A 214 11.23 -10.52 -1.63
CA ARG A 214 12.09 -9.57 -2.35
C ARG A 214 13.56 -9.80 -2.05
N ALA A 215 13.93 -9.92 -0.78
CA ALA A 215 15.31 -10.18 -0.38
C ALA A 215 15.84 -11.54 -0.90
N ALA A 216 15.01 -12.58 -0.85
CA ALA A 216 15.36 -13.89 -1.34
C ALA A 216 15.55 -13.89 -2.86
N PHE A 217 14.68 -13.22 -3.63
CA PHE A 217 14.84 -13.11 -5.08
C PHE A 217 16.11 -12.35 -5.49
N SER A 218 16.48 -11.26 -4.81
CA SER A 218 17.77 -10.58 -5.09
C SER A 218 18.95 -11.53 -4.91
N MET A 219 18.93 -12.33 -3.84
CA MET A 219 19.97 -13.32 -3.59
C MET A 219 20.01 -14.39 -4.69
N LEU A 220 18.85 -14.91 -5.11
CA LEU A 220 18.76 -15.90 -6.19
C LEU A 220 19.23 -15.34 -7.53
N LEU A 221 19.02 -14.04 -7.77
CA LEU A 221 19.47 -13.36 -8.99
C LEU A 221 20.99 -13.30 -9.14
N LEU A 222 21.76 -13.55 -8.07
CA LEU A 222 23.23 -13.64 -8.14
C LEU A 222 23.76 -15.02 -8.56
N LEU A 223 22.89 -16.03 -8.65
CA LEU A 223 23.29 -17.39 -9.01
C LEU A 223 23.51 -17.63 -10.51
N PRO A 224 22.64 -17.15 -11.44
CA PRO A 224 22.78 -17.44 -12.86
C PRO A 224 24.17 -17.05 -13.39
N GLY A 225 24.83 -17.97 -14.08
CA GLY A 225 26.16 -17.72 -14.66
C GLY A 225 27.31 -17.60 -13.63
N THR A 226 27.11 -17.90 -12.34
CA THR A 226 28.17 -17.83 -11.33
C THR A 226 28.38 -19.16 -10.61
N ARG A 227 29.54 -19.32 -9.94
CA ARG A 227 29.82 -20.46 -9.05
C ARG A 227 29.35 -20.22 -7.61
N ARG A 228 28.60 -19.14 -7.35
CA ARG A 228 28.30 -18.67 -6.00
C ARG A 228 27.35 -19.59 -5.25
N GLY A 229 27.54 -19.65 -3.94
CA GLY A 229 26.58 -20.22 -3.00
C GLY A 229 25.59 -19.18 -2.49
N LEU A 230 24.47 -19.63 -1.91
CA LEU A 230 23.48 -18.75 -1.28
C LEU A 230 24.08 -17.91 -0.14
N SER A 231 24.99 -18.50 0.65
CA SER A 231 25.66 -17.82 1.76
C SER A 231 26.57 -16.68 1.27
N GLU A 232 27.26 -16.87 0.16
CA GLU A 232 28.09 -15.83 -0.45
C GLU A 232 27.21 -14.71 -1.03
N ALA A 233 26.14 -15.07 -1.75
CA ALA A 233 25.18 -14.11 -2.30
C ALA A 233 24.53 -13.24 -1.20
N THR A 234 24.17 -13.86 -0.07
CA THR A 234 23.66 -13.15 1.11
C THR A 234 24.65 -12.09 1.62
N ARG A 235 25.94 -12.44 1.73
CA ARG A 235 26.99 -11.53 2.21
C ARG A 235 27.17 -10.33 1.27
N LEU A 236 27.16 -10.57 -0.05
CA LEU A 236 27.31 -9.51 -1.03
C LEU A 236 26.17 -8.49 -0.98
N LEU A 237 24.95 -8.92 -0.65
CA LEU A 237 23.76 -8.07 -0.54
C LEU A 237 23.53 -7.49 0.87
N GLY A 238 24.56 -7.48 1.73
CA GLY A 238 24.47 -6.85 3.06
C GLY A 238 23.75 -7.68 4.12
N LYS A 239 23.66 -9.01 3.94
CA LYS A 239 23.06 -9.97 4.90
C LYS A 239 21.60 -9.66 5.28
N VAL A 240 20.85 -9.05 4.36
CA VAL A 240 19.43 -8.69 4.54
C VAL A 240 18.52 -9.91 4.80
N THR A 241 18.87 -11.08 4.25
CA THR A 241 18.14 -12.33 4.47
C THR A 241 19.07 -13.46 4.85
N LYS A 242 18.53 -14.61 5.26
CA LYS A 242 19.32 -15.81 5.55
C LYS A 242 19.33 -16.74 4.33
N ALA A 243 20.44 -17.44 4.12
CA ALA A 243 20.54 -18.45 3.05
C ALA A 243 19.43 -19.53 3.13
N THR A 244 18.96 -19.84 4.35
CA THR A 244 17.82 -20.75 4.59
C THR A 244 16.52 -20.27 3.95
N ASN A 245 16.28 -18.95 3.91
CA ASN A 245 15.06 -18.39 3.31
C ASN A 245 15.08 -18.55 1.79
N GLY A 246 16.24 -18.39 1.14
CA GLY A 246 16.37 -18.68 -0.30
C GLY A 246 16.24 -20.15 -0.63
N GLY A 247 16.78 -21.04 0.22
CA GLY A 247 16.60 -22.48 0.06
C GLY A 247 15.14 -22.89 0.15
N ARG A 248 14.40 -22.38 1.15
CA ARG A 248 12.94 -22.60 1.29
C ARG A 248 12.17 -22.05 0.10
N LEU A 249 12.46 -20.81 -0.32
CA LEU A 249 11.79 -20.22 -1.50
C LEU A 249 12.04 -21.06 -2.75
N LEU A 250 13.27 -21.55 -2.99
CA LEU A 250 13.56 -22.42 -4.13
C LEU A 250 12.78 -23.73 -4.09
N HIS A 251 12.66 -24.34 -2.91
CA HIS A 251 11.90 -25.58 -2.73
C HIS A 251 10.41 -25.36 -3.05
N ASP A 252 9.82 -24.29 -2.52
CA ASP A 252 8.42 -23.97 -2.75
C ASP A 252 8.16 -23.57 -4.22
N LEU A 253 9.11 -22.85 -4.84
CA LEU A 253 9.03 -22.49 -6.26
C LEU A 253 9.12 -23.72 -7.15
N GLU A 254 10.00 -24.67 -6.86
CA GLU A 254 10.17 -25.91 -7.64
C GLU A 254 8.87 -26.74 -7.68
N ALA A 255 8.12 -26.77 -6.57
CA ALA A 255 6.84 -27.46 -6.50
C ALA A 255 5.71 -26.76 -7.30
N HIS A 256 5.92 -25.50 -7.73
CA HIS A 256 4.89 -24.72 -8.41
C HIS A 256 4.85 -25.00 -9.92
N ALA A 257 3.65 -25.08 -10.50
CA ALA A 257 3.45 -25.31 -11.94
C ALA A 257 4.08 -24.25 -12.86
N HIS A 258 4.39 -23.06 -12.33
CA HIS A 258 4.98 -21.94 -13.09
C HIS A 258 6.51 -21.86 -12.94
N TRP A 259 7.14 -22.83 -12.26
CA TRP A 259 8.59 -22.85 -12.05
C TRP A 259 9.41 -22.61 -13.33
N PRO A 260 9.14 -23.27 -14.47
CA PRO A 260 9.90 -23.01 -15.70
C PRO A 260 9.79 -21.56 -16.17
N GLN A 261 8.62 -20.94 -16.00
CA GLN A 261 8.38 -19.54 -16.40
C GLN A 261 9.15 -18.57 -15.48
N ILE A 262 9.19 -18.87 -14.18
CA ILE A 262 9.96 -18.11 -13.19
C ILE A 262 11.46 -18.22 -13.46
N LEU A 263 11.96 -19.41 -13.79
CA LEU A 263 13.33 -19.62 -14.24
C LEU A 263 13.67 -18.77 -15.47
N THR A 264 12.79 -18.75 -16.47
CA THR A 264 12.98 -17.92 -17.68
C THR A 264 13.00 -16.45 -17.32
N ALA A 265 12.08 -15.97 -16.47
CA ALA A 265 12.06 -14.58 -16.02
C ALA A 265 13.36 -14.18 -15.31
N MET A 266 13.83 -15.00 -14.37
CA MET A 266 15.09 -14.76 -13.63
C MET A 266 16.31 -14.80 -14.57
N THR A 267 16.30 -15.67 -15.56
CA THR A 267 17.38 -15.77 -16.57
C THR A 267 17.39 -14.52 -17.46
N ARG A 268 16.24 -14.11 -18.01
CA ARG A 268 16.13 -12.89 -18.83
C ARG A 268 16.57 -11.67 -18.05
N LEU A 269 16.19 -11.60 -16.77
CA LEU A 269 16.61 -10.53 -15.88
C LEU A 269 18.11 -10.54 -15.64
N SER A 270 18.72 -11.69 -15.32
CA SER A 270 20.17 -11.77 -15.14
C SER A 270 20.93 -11.40 -16.41
N ASP A 271 20.44 -11.83 -17.57
CA ASP A 271 21.07 -11.54 -18.86
C ASP A 271 20.99 -10.05 -19.20
N HIS A 272 19.85 -9.41 -18.93
CA HIS A 272 19.69 -7.97 -19.11
C HIS A 272 20.65 -7.19 -18.21
N LEU A 273 20.76 -7.58 -16.94
CA LEU A 273 21.64 -6.90 -15.98
C LEU A 273 23.12 -7.10 -16.30
N ASP A 274 23.52 -8.24 -16.87
CA ASP A 274 24.92 -8.50 -17.23
C ASP A 274 25.35 -7.75 -18.49
N ASN A 275 24.46 -7.65 -19.48
CA ASN A 275 24.78 -7.13 -20.82
C ASN A 275 24.38 -5.66 -21.05
N THR A 276 23.62 -5.05 -20.14
CA THR A 276 23.15 -3.66 -20.26
C THR A 276 23.81 -2.77 -19.21
N VAL A 277 24.05 -1.50 -19.54
CA VAL A 277 24.45 -0.49 -18.55
C VAL A 277 23.24 -0.19 -17.66
N VAL A 278 23.41 -0.45 -16.36
CA VAL A 278 22.42 -0.16 -15.33
C VAL A 278 22.75 1.20 -14.71
N PRO A 279 21.78 2.13 -14.57
CA PRO A 279 22.06 3.50 -14.15
C PRO A 279 22.33 3.67 -12.65
N ILE A 280 22.06 2.66 -11.82
CA ILE A 280 22.30 2.70 -10.37
C ILE A 280 23.34 1.64 -9.98
N ASP A 281 24.39 2.07 -9.27
CA ASP A 281 25.30 1.18 -8.55
C ASP A 281 24.81 1.03 -7.09
N TYR A 282 24.13 -0.08 -6.82
CA TYR A 282 23.57 -0.37 -5.50
C TYR A 282 24.64 -0.68 -4.44
N SER A 283 25.88 -1.00 -4.83
CA SER A 283 26.97 -1.11 -3.86
C SER A 283 27.42 0.27 -3.37
N ARG A 284 27.45 1.26 -4.27
CA ARG A 284 27.71 2.67 -3.94
C ARG A 284 26.59 3.30 -3.11
N ARG A 285 25.33 2.90 -3.31
CA ARG A 285 24.16 3.38 -2.55
C ARG A 285 24.13 2.95 -1.06
N ARG A 286 25.17 2.29 -0.54
CA ARG A 286 25.31 1.99 0.90
C ARG A 286 25.94 3.19 1.64
N LEU A 287 25.25 4.32 1.56
CA LEU A 287 25.66 5.61 2.12
C LEU A 287 25.33 5.73 3.62
N ASP A 288 25.77 6.81 4.26
CA ASP A 288 25.29 7.18 5.59
C ASP A 288 23.94 7.90 5.50
N TYR A 289 22.89 7.24 6.02
CA TYR A 289 21.52 7.73 6.00
C TYR A 289 21.10 8.47 7.28
N ASN A 290 22.02 8.73 8.23
CA ASN A 290 21.67 9.44 9.48
C ASN A 290 21.06 10.83 9.24
N VAL A 291 21.47 11.49 8.16
CA VAL A 291 21.04 12.85 7.80
C VAL A 291 19.93 12.84 6.73
N VAL A 292 19.35 11.67 6.41
CA VAL A 292 18.28 11.59 5.40
C VAL A 292 17.04 12.34 5.91
N LEU A 293 16.56 13.28 5.10
CA LEU A 293 15.40 14.12 5.39
C LEU A 293 15.47 14.80 6.78
N PRO A 294 16.25 15.89 6.91
CA PRO A 294 16.24 16.75 8.10
C PRO A 294 14.83 17.23 8.47
N GLU A 295 14.61 17.53 9.76
CA GLU A 295 13.28 17.98 10.24
C GLU A 295 12.81 19.26 9.54
N ASP A 296 13.72 20.20 9.31
CA ASP A 296 13.42 21.47 8.64
C ASP A 296 12.96 21.26 7.19
N ASP A 297 13.56 20.29 6.50
CA ASP A 297 13.21 19.92 5.13
C ASP A 297 11.85 19.25 5.09
N TRP A 298 11.56 18.34 6.02
CA TRP A 298 10.23 17.75 6.17
C TRP A 298 9.16 18.81 6.44
N ASP A 299 9.44 19.75 7.33
CA ASP A 299 8.56 20.86 7.65
C ASP A 299 8.33 21.75 6.43
N ARG A 300 9.37 22.02 5.64
CA ARG A 300 9.28 22.78 4.39
C ARG A 300 8.42 22.05 3.36
N ILE A 301 8.60 20.73 3.19
CA ILE A 301 7.82 19.91 2.25
C ILE A 301 6.35 19.86 2.69
N CYS A 302 6.07 19.61 3.97
CA CYS A 302 4.70 19.59 4.48
C CYS A 302 4.00 20.92 4.29
N ARG A 303 4.69 22.04 4.59
CA ARG A 303 4.18 23.40 4.37
C ARG A 303 3.90 23.69 2.90
N ARG A 304 4.79 23.29 1.98
CA ARG A 304 4.64 23.51 0.53
C ARG A 304 3.48 22.69 -0.05
N THR A 305 3.32 21.45 0.41
CA THR A 305 2.34 20.49 -0.14
C THR A 305 1.00 20.49 0.60
N GLY A 306 0.84 21.33 1.64
CA GLY A 306 -0.34 21.32 2.53
C GLY A 306 -0.53 20.00 3.29
N ALA A 307 0.50 19.15 3.35
CA ALA A 307 0.43 17.89 4.07
C ALA A 307 0.42 18.15 5.59
N PHE A 308 -0.33 17.34 6.33
CA PHE A 308 -0.27 17.37 7.78
C PHE A 308 1.09 16.83 8.25
N ARG A 309 1.87 17.67 8.96
CA ARG A 309 3.20 17.32 9.52
C ARG A 309 3.17 16.00 10.30
N GLY A 310 2.07 15.71 11.00
CA GLY A 310 1.95 14.53 11.83
C GLY A 310 2.72 14.64 13.15
N THR A 311 2.64 13.58 13.96
CA THR A 311 3.57 13.33 15.06
C THR A 311 4.92 12.83 14.52
N GLY A 312 5.97 12.75 15.35
CA GLY A 312 7.31 12.29 14.93
C GLY A 312 7.31 10.96 14.17
N LEU A 313 6.32 10.09 14.42
CA LEU A 313 6.11 8.84 13.67
C LEU A 313 5.98 9.07 12.16
N ARG A 314 5.28 10.12 11.69
CA ARG A 314 5.10 10.34 10.24
C ARG A 314 6.42 10.67 9.54
N LEU A 315 7.27 11.47 10.20
CA LEU A 315 8.62 11.77 9.75
C LEU A 315 9.48 10.49 9.75
N GLN A 316 9.41 9.69 10.81
CA GLN A 316 10.10 8.40 10.88
C GLN A 316 9.74 7.50 9.69
N LEU A 317 8.45 7.35 9.38
CA LEU A 317 7.97 6.57 8.24
C LEU A 317 8.44 7.14 6.90
N ALA A 318 8.50 8.47 6.76
CA ALA A 318 9.04 9.12 5.58
C ALA A 318 10.54 8.85 5.41
N ARG A 319 11.33 8.93 6.49
CA ARG A 319 12.76 8.57 6.48
C ARG A 319 12.98 7.11 6.09
N CYS A 320 12.22 6.18 6.67
CA CYS A 320 12.26 4.76 6.31
C CYS A 320 11.93 4.53 4.84
N LEU A 321 10.92 5.24 4.31
CA LEU A 321 10.52 5.12 2.90
C LEU A 321 11.64 5.60 1.97
N LEU A 322 12.26 6.74 2.27
CA LEU A 322 13.39 7.27 1.50
C LEU A 322 14.60 6.34 1.60
N PHE A 323 14.90 5.83 2.80
CA PHE A 323 15.97 4.85 3.00
C PHE A 323 15.76 3.61 2.12
N GLU A 324 14.57 2.99 2.15
CA GLU A 324 14.29 1.78 1.36
C GLU A 324 14.36 2.06 -0.15
N LYS A 325 13.81 3.19 -0.61
CA LYS A 325 13.79 3.57 -2.03
C LYS A 325 15.20 3.87 -2.57
N ILE A 326 16.00 4.62 -1.84
CA ILE A 326 17.34 5.06 -2.29
C ILE A 326 18.36 3.92 -2.20
N SER A 327 18.35 3.17 -1.10
CA SER A 327 19.36 2.13 -0.83
C SER A 327 19.00 0.76 -1.41
N GLY A 328 17.71 0.49 -1.62
CA GLY A 328 17.22 -0.86 -1.90
C GLY A 328 17.34 -1.82 -0.70
N MET A 329 17.54 -1.32 0.52
CA MET A 329 17.65 -2.10 1.75
C MET A 329 16.35 -2.07 2.59
N PRO A 330 16.11 -3.02 3.51
CA PRO A 330 14.97 -3.00 4.42
C PRO A 330 14.90 -1.75 5.28
N ALA A 331 13.71 -1.18 5.45
CA ALA A 331 13.47 -0.20 6.50
C ALA A 331 13.82 -0.70 7.92
N ASP A 332 13.86 -2.02 8.15
CA ASP A 332 14.31 -2.64 9.41
C ASP A 332 15.83 -2.43 9.65
N LEU A 333 16.63 -2.17 8.60
CA LEU A 333 18.07 -1.90 8.67
C LEU A 333 18.40 -0.41 8.54
N ALA A 334 17.39 0.46 8.60
CA ALA A 334 17.62 1.89 8.67
C ALA A 334 18.43 2.26 9.93
N PRO A 335 19.06 3.45 9.97
CA PRO A 335 19.69 3.98 11.17
C PRO A 335 18.81 3.89 12.42
N ALA A 336 19.42 3.58 13.57
CA ALA A 336 18.71 3.33 14.83
C ALA A 336 17.81 4.50 15.26
N SER A 337 18.11 5.73 14.82
CA SER A 337 17.31 6.93 15.07
C SER A 337 15.91 6.90 14.46
N PHE A 338 15.68 6.09 13.42
CA PHE A 338 14.36 5.96 12.77
C PHE A 338 13.99 4.54 12.33
N ALA A 339 14.82 3.53 12.61
CA ALA A 339 14.55 2.13 12.28
C ALA A 339 13.18 1.62 12.78
N ILE A 340 12.60 0.67 12.03
CA ILE A 340 11.34 0.03 12.40
C ILE A 340 11.62 -1.16 13.32
N ALA A 341 11.39 -1.00 14.62
CA ALA A 341 11.62 -2.06 15.60
C ALA A 341 10.39 -2.96 15.82
N ASP A 342 9.19 -2.39 15.84
CA ASP A 342 7.97 -3.04 16.30
C ASP A 342 6.97 -3.36 15.17
N SER A 343 6.07 -4.33 15.45
CA SER A 343 5.05 -4.78 14.49
C SER A 343 4.00 -3.69 14.15
N PRO A 344 3.45 -2.93 15.12
CA PRO A 344 2.55 -1.80 14.83
C PRO A 344 3.15 -0.73 13.91
N THR A 345 4.40 -0.31 14.15
CA THR A 345 5.11 0.64 13.29
C THR A 345 5.35 0.07 11.90
N ARG A 346 5.67 -1.23 11.79
CA ARG A 346 5.80 -1.91 10.49
C ARG A 346 4.50 -1.91 9.70
N ASN A 347 3.36 -2.18 10.33
CA ASN A 347 2.06 -2.08 9.64
C ASN A 347 1.74 -0.64 9.23
N SER A 348 2.09 0.34 10.07
CA SER A 348 1.94 1.76 9.74
C SER A 348 2.80 2.15 8.55
N TYR A 349 4.04 1.66 8.48
CA TYR A 349 4.96 1.82 7.36
C TYR A 349 4.42 1.21 6.06
N LEU A 350 3.96 -0.05 6.08
CA LEU A 350 3.43 -0.72 4.89
C LEU A 350 2.22 0.03 4.28
N ASN A 351 1.43 0.72 5.11
CA ASN A 351 0.29 1.51 4.65
C ASN A 351 0.64 2.99 4.38
N PHE A 352 1.85 3.44 4.74
CA PHE A 352 2.26 4.84 4.61
C PHE A 352 2.36 5.32 3.16
N PRO A 353 3.00 4.57 2.22
CA PRO A 353 3.04 4.95 0.81
C PRO A 353 1.65 5.16 0.22
N ALA A 354 0.70 4.30 0.60
CA ALA A 354 -0.68 4.37 0.14
C ALA A 354 -1.47 5.59 0.66
N ARG A 355 -0.92 6.32 1.65
CA ARG A 355 -1.52 7.54 2.25
C ARG A 355 -0.81 8.82 1.78
N LEU A 356 0.19 8.71 0.91
CA LEU A 356 0.82 9.88 0.32
C LEU A 356 -0.13 10.54 -0.68
N SER A 357 -0.01 11.84 -0.84
CA SER A 357 -0.59 12.54 -2.00
C SER A 357 0.47 12.72 -3.09
N PRO A 358 0.08 12.95 -4.35
CA PRO A 358 1.03 13.16 -5.45
C PRO A 358 2.06 14.25 -5.13
N GLU A 359 1.64 15.36 -4.53
CA GLU A 359 2.50 16.50 -4.21
C GLU A 359 3.49 16.17 -3.10
N LEU A 360 3.05 15.41 -2.08
CA LEU A 360 3.92 14.98 -0.99
C LEU A 360 4.93 13.94 -1.49
N ALA A 361 4.52 13.00 -2.33
CA ALA A 361 5.42 12.03 -2.94
C ALA A 361 6.47 12.73 -3.83
N ALA A 362 6.06 13.70 -4.66
CA ALA A 362 6.99 14.50 -5.45
C ALA A 362 7.96 15.31 -4.57
N GLY A 363 7.48 15.90 -3.47
CA GLY A 363 8.32 16.61 -2.52
C GLY A 363 9.35 15.70 -1.81
N LEU A 364 8.96 14.47 -1.50
CA LEU A 364 9.87 13.47 -0.94
C LEU A 364 10.90 12.99 -1.96
N ASN A 365 10.52 12.80 -3.22
CA ASN A 365 11.45 12.42 -4.29
C ASN A 365 12.49 13.53 -4.53
N ALA A 366 12.08 14.80 -4.57
CA ALA A 366 13.02 15.92 -4.69
C ALA A 366 14.02 15.96 -3.52
N ALA A 367 13.56 15.70 -2.29
CA ALA A 367 14.46 15.63 -1.13
C ALA A 367 15.42 14.43 -1.19
N ALA A 368 15.03 13.33 -1.83
CA ALA A 368 15.93 12.21 -2.08
C ALA A 368 17.02 12.56 -3.10
N GLU A 369 16.66 13.26 -4.17
CA GLU A 369 17.60 13.75 -5.18
C GLU A 369 18.60 14.74 -4.57
N ASP A 370 18.12 15.71 -3.78
CA ASP A 370 18.99 16.64 -3.05
C ASP A 370 19.96 15.92 -2.09
N PHE A 371 19.47 14.88 -1.39
CA PHE A 371 20.30 14.05 -0.52
C PHE A 371 21.38 13.29 -1.31
N LEU A 372 21.03 12.70 -2.45
CA LEU A 372 21.98 11.99 -3.30
C LEU A 372 23.05 12.92 -3.86
N HIS A 373 22.65 14.11 -4.32
CA HIS A 373 23.59 15.15 -4.76
C HIS A 373 24.55 15.56 -3.64
N GLY A 374 24.03 15.76 -2.42
CA GLY A 374 24.84 16.08 -1.25
C GLY A 374 25.85 14.98 -0.86
N GLN A 375 25.59 13.73 -1.24
CA GLN A 375 26.49 12.59 -1.04
C GLN A 375 27.41 12.30 -2.24
N GLY A 376 27.40 13.18 -3.26
CA GLY A 376 28.25 13.05 -4.46
C GLY A 376 27.73 12.09 -5.52
N VAL A 377 26.45 11.71 -5.48
CA VAL A 377 25.79 10.86 -6.49
C VAL A 377 24.93 11.74 -7.40
N LEU A 378 25.49 12.17 -8.54
CA LEU A 378 24.86 13.16 -9.44
C LEU A 378 24.20 12.55 -10.68
N ASP A 379 24.77 11.48 -11.25
CA ASP A 379 24.35 10.94 -12.55
C ASP A 379 23.40 9.73 -12.45
N GLU A 380 22.92 9.43 -11.25
CA GLU A 380 22.09 8.25 -11.00
C GLU A 380 20.66 8.65 -10.61
N PRO A 381 19.61 8.04 -11.18
CA PRO A 381 18.24 8.33 -10.79
C PRO A 381 17.98 7.89 -9.33
N MET A 382 16.97 8.48 -8.69
CA MET A 382 16.56 8.10 -7.34
C MET A 382 16.19 6.61 -7.26
N GLU A 383 15.34 6.16 -8.18
CA GLU A 383 14.88 4.78 -8.31
C GLU A 383 15.05 4.32 -9.76
N TRP A 384 15.39 3.05 -9.93
CA TRP A 384 15.41 2.41 -11.24
C TRP A 384 14.94 0.98 -11.09
N GLN A 385 14.27 0.46 -12.12
CA GLN A 385 13.94 -0.94 -12.24
C GLN A 385 14.09 -1.42 -13.69
N PRO A 386 14.41 -2.72 -13.91
CA PRO A 386 14.49 -3.30 -15.23
C PRO A 386 13.14 -3.26 -15.96
N PRO A 387 13.15 -3.15 -17.31
CA PRO A 387 11.92 -3.15 -18.10
C PRO A 387 11.07 -4.40 -17.90
N ILE A 388 9.77 -4.20 -17.64
CA ILE A 388 8.80 -5.29 -17.44
C ILE A 388 8.54 -6.06 -18.75
N SER A 389 8.87 -5.48 -19.90
CA SER A 389 8.79 -6.15 -21.21
C SER A 389 9.62 -7.45 -21.29
N LEU A 390 10.62 -7.62 -20.44
CA LEU A 390 11.37 -8.88 -20.30
C LEU A 390 10.48 -10.06 -19.87
N LEU A 391 9.35 -9.78 -19.22
CA LEU A 391 8.37 -10.77 -18.78
C LEU A 391 7.34 -11.13 -19.86
N ASN A 392 7.39 -10.49 -21.04
CA ASN A 392 6.42 -10.73 -22.11
C ASN A 392 6.44 -12.20 -22.57
N GLY A 393 5.25 -12.75 -22.80
CA GLY A 393 5.04 -14.15 -23.19
C GLY A 393 5.17 -15.16 -22.05
N LEU A 394 5.40 -14.73 -20.80
CA LEU A 394 5.46 -15.62 -19.63
C LEU A 394 4.13 -15.62 -18.88
N ILE A 395 3.68 -16.81 -18.50
CA ILE A 395 2.55 -16.99 -17.59
C ILE A 395 3.12 -17.11 -16.17
N LEU A 396 3.06 -16.00 -15.44
CA LEU A 396 3.62 -15.87 -14.10
C LEU A 396 2.50 -15.90 -13.04
N PRO A 397 2.81 -16.31 -11.80
CA PRO A 397 1.81 -16.46 -10.74
C PRO A 397 1.20 -15.14 -10.25
N GLY A 398 1.97 -14.04 -10.27
CA GLY A 398 1.49 -12.73 -9.82
C GLY A 398 0.55 -12.03 -10.81
N PRO A 399 -0.23 -11.04 -10.36
CA PRO A 399 -1.14 -10.26 -11.22
C PRO A 399 -0.37 -9.33 -12.16
N ASP A 400 -0.92 -9.04 -13.34
CA ASP A 400 -0.33 -8.08 -14.27
C ASP A 400 -0.72 -6.66 -13.86
N LEU A 401 0.24 -5.92 -13.32
CA LEU A 401 -0.01 -4.61 -12.71
C LEU A 401 -0.46 -3.58 -13.74
N GLY A 402 -0.05 -3.72 -15.01
CA GLY A 402 -0.46 -2.83 -16.08
C GLY A 402 -1.94 -2.97 -16.48
N ARG A 403 -2.61 -4.05 -16.06
CA ARG A 403 -4.04 -4.27 -16.31
C ARG A 403 -4.95 -3.71 -15.23
N VAL A 404 -4.39 -3.30 -14.08
CA VAL A 404 -5.18 -2.76 -12.98
C VAL A 404 -5.51 -1.31 -13.29
N ASP A 405 -6.81 -0.98 -13.33
CA ASP A 405 -7.25 0.41 -13.50
C ASP A 405 -6.98 1.22 -12.22
N VAL A 406 -5.98 2.10 -12.31
CA VAL A 406 -5.55 2.97 -11.22
C VAL A 406 -6.64 3.98 -10.85
N ASN A 407 -7.45 4.45 -11.82
CA ASN A 407 -8.54 5.38 -11.54
C ASN A 407 -9.63 4.69 -10.72
N GLU A 408 -9.94 3.43 -11.04
CA GLU A 408 -10.88 2.65 -10.25
C GLU A 408 -10.35 2.40 -8.83
N LEU A 409 -9.06 2.08 -8.71
CA LEU A 409 -8.42 1.94 -7.40
C LEU A 409 -8.56 3.24 -6.57
N HIS A 410 -8.31 4.41 -7.17
CA HIS A 410 -8.50 5.70 -6.51
C HIS A 410 -9.96 5.92 -6.09
N ARG A 411 -10.93 5.62 -6.97
CA ARG A 411 -12.37 5.72 -6.62
C ARG A 411 -12.75 4.87 -5.42
N ILE A 412 -12.28 3.62 -5.36
CA ILE A 412 -12.58 2.69 -4.26
C ILE A 412 -11.96 3.19 -2.95
N VAL A 413 -10.71 3.66 -2.99
CA VAL A 413 -10.01 4.20 -1.80
C VAL A 413 -10.69 5.47 -1.28
N HIS A 414 -11.26 6.30 -2.17
CA HIS A 414 -11.97 7.53 -1.78
C HIS A 414 -13.42 7.29 -1.34
N GLY A 415 -14.10 6.29 -1.90
CA GLY A 415 -15.55 6.10 -1.76
C GLY A 415 -16.01 5.64 -0.38
N ASN A 416 -15.12 5.06 0.45
CA ASN A 416 -15.44 4.63 1.79
C ASN A 416 -14.19 4.69 2.67
N ASN A 417 -14.32 5.00 3.96
CA ASN A 417 -13.24 4.90 4.96
C ASN A 417 -12.86 3.42 5.25
N ARG A 418 -12.66 2.63 4.19
CA ARG A 418 -12.43 1.17 4.20
C ARG A 418 -10.96 0.87 4.37
N ALA A 419 -10.67 -0.32 4.91
CA ALA A 419 -9.30 -0.80 4.99
C ALA A 419 -8.78 -1.13 3.57
N LEU A 420 -7.47 -1.01 3.35
CA LEU A 420 -6.85 -1.38 2.07
C LEU A 420 -7.05 -2.87 1.74
N SER A 421 -7.26 -3.71 2.74
CA SER A 421 -7.65 -5.12 2.58
C SER A 421 -8.96 -5.29 1.85
N ASP A 422 -9.95 -4.45 2.15
CA ASP A 422 -11.28 -4.52 1.55
C ASP A 422 -11.22 -4.08 0.08
N CYS A 423 -10.39 -3.08 -0.20
CA CYS A 423 -10.11 -2.61 -1.56
C CYS A 423 -9.46 -3.73 -2.39
N ALA A 424 -8.49 -4.43 -1.80
CA ALA A 424 -7.81 -5.57 -2.44
C ALA A 424 -8.80 -6.71 -2.75
N GLN A 425 -9.67 -7.06 -1.80
CA GLN A 425 -10.70 -8.08 -1.99
C GLN A 425 -11.70 -7.71 -3.09
N GLN A 426 -12.15 -6.45 -3.13
CA GLN A 426 -13.10 -5.98 -4.15
C GLN A 426 -12.51 -6.02 -5.57
N LEU A 427 -11.22 -5.70 -5.71
CA LEU A 427 -10.50 -5.74 -6.98
C LEU A 427 -9.96 -7.13 -7.34
N GLY A 428 -10.09 -8.13 -6.45
CA GLY A 428 -9.54 -9.47 -6.66
C GLY A 428 -8.01 -9.52 -6.74
N ILE A 429 -7.32 -8.56 -6.11
CA ILE A 429 -5.85 -8.45 -6.12
C ILE A 429 -5.29 -8.57 -4.70
N SER A 430 -3.97 -8.75 -4.56
CA SER A 430 -3.34 -8.83 -3.23
C SER A 430 -3.22 -7.46 -2.57
N LEU A 431 -3.22 -7.43 -1.23
CA LEU A 431 -3.01 -6.22 -0.45
C LEU A 431 -1.67 -5.53 -0.79
N ASP A 432 -0.62 -6.32 -1.04
CA ASP A 432 0.69 -5.79 -1.41
C ASP A 432 0.70 -5.16 -2.81
N THR A 433 -0.12 -5.69 -3.73
CA THR A 433 -0.35 -5.07 -5.06
C THR A 433 -1.00 -3.69 -4.89
N VAL A 434 -2.04 -3.58 -4.06
CA VAL A 434 -2.71 -2.30 -3.76
C VAL A 434 -1.72 -1.29 -3.14
N ARG A 435 -0.94 -1.71 -2.15
CA ARG A 435 0.07 -0.86 -1.50
C ARG A 435 1.12 -0.37 -2.50
N TYR A 436 1.61 -1.24 -3.36
CA TYR A 436 2.57 -0.88 -4.40
C TYR A 436 1.98 0.11 -5.40
N LEU A 437 0.78 -0.16 -5.93
CA LEU A 437 0.11 0.72 -6.90
C LEU A 437 -0.16 2.10 -6.33
N LEU A 438 -0.65 2.21 -5.09
CA LEU A 438 -0.86 3.49 -4.43
C LEU A 438 0.45 4.19 -4.05
N GLY A 439 1.53 3.44 -3.81
CA GLY A 439 2.86 4.02 -3.61
C GLY A 439 3.46 4.60 -4.90
N LYS A 440 3.22 3.94 -6.04
CA LYS A 440 3.69 4.37 -7.38
C LYS A 440 2.81 5.48 -7.97
N HIS A 441 1.51 5.38 -7.76
CA HIS A 441 0.49 6.32 -8.22
C HIS A 441 -0.37 6.77 -7.03
N PRO A 442 0.14 7.70 -6.20
CA PRO A 442 -0.59 8.22 -5.04
C PRO A 442 -1.95 8.78 -5.42
N ALA A 443 -2.97 8.49 -4.61
CA ALA A 443 -4.32 8.98 -4.84
C ALA A 443 -4.39 10.50 -4.58
N PRO A 444 -4.99 11.31 -5.48
CA PRO A 444 -5.19 12.74 -5.25
C PRO A 444 -5.96 13.01 -3.95
N ARG A 445 -5.73 14.17 -3.33
CA ARG A 445 -6.49 14.53 -2.12
C ARG A 445 -7.91 14.91 -2.46
N HIS A 446 -8.86 14.53 -1.60
CA HIS A 446 -10.24 15.00 -1.72
C HIS A 446 -10.37 16.43 -1.18
N PRO A 447 -11.13 17.33 -1.83
CA PRO A 447 -11.24 18.77 -1.51
C PRO A 447 -11.73 19.14 -0.09
N ARG A 448 -12.15 18.19 0.75
CA ARG A 448 -12.73 18.46 2.09
C ARG A 448 -11.77 18.27 3.26
N THR A 449 -10.49 17.96 3.03
CA THR A 449 -9.52 17.79 4.12
C THR A 449 -8.91 19.13 4.52
N ALA A 450 -8.72 19.40 5.82
CA ALA A 450 -8.21 20.68 6.33
C ALA A 450 -6.87 21.16 5.69
N GLY A 451 -6.02 20.24 5.24
CA GLY A 451 -4.79 20.56 4.51
C GLY A 451 -5.01 21.05 3.07
N HIS A 452 -6.10 20.65 2.42
CA HIS A 452 -6.50 21.12 1.09
C HIS A 452 -6.92 22.58 1.12
N VAL A 453 -7.75 22.96 2.11
CA VAL A 453 -8.20 24.34 2.29
C VAL A 453 -7.01 25.28 2.55
N GLN A 454 -5.97 24.80 3.26
CA GLN A 454 -4.74 25.57 3.44
C GLN A 454 -3.90 25.68 2.17
N PHE A 455 -3.83 24.61 1.35
CA PHE A 455 -3.14 24.63 0.07
C PHE A 455 -3.83 25.56 -0.95
N GLU A 456 -5.15 25.48 -1.09
CA GLU A 456 -5.93 26.38 -1.93
C GLU A 456 -5.82 27.83 -1.48
N ALA A 457 -5.89 28.08 -0.16
CA ALA A 457 -5.68 29.42 0.39
C ALA A 457 -4.29 29.97 0.02
N ARG A 458 -3.25 29.12 -0.03
CA ARG A 458 -1.89 29.50 -0.41
C ARG A 458 -1.75 29.80 -1.91
N MET A 459 -2.41 29.02 -2.76
CA MET A 459 -2.44 29.27 -4.21
C MET A 459 -3.21 30.53 -4.56
N ALA A 460 -4.32 30.79 -3.85
CA ALA A 460 -5.10 32.01 -4.02
C ALA A 460 -4.44 33.25 -3.38
N LEU A 461 -3.61 33.07 -2.35
CA LEU A 461 -2.84 34.14 -1.69
C LEU A 461 -1.34 33.83 -1.69
N PRO A 462 -0.64 34.08 -2.81
CA PRO A 462 0.83 34.15 -2.84
C PRO A 462 1.34 35.20 -1.85
N ARG A 463 2.62 35.08 -1.46
CA ARG A 463 3.23 35.97 -0.45
C ARG A 463 3.02 37.45 -0.77
N ASP A 464 3.28 37.85 -2.00
CA ASP A 464 3.21 39.26 -2.41
C ASP A 464 1.77 39.78 -2.42
N ALA A 465 0.82 38.94 -2.84
CA ALA A 465 -0.61 39.27 -2.77
C ALA A 465 -1.09 39.41 -1.31
N LEU A 466 -0.60 38.56 -0.39
CA LEU A 466 -0.96 38.68 1.03
C LEU A 466 -0.33 39.93 1.67
N ILE A 467 0.89 40.31 1.28
CA ILE A 467 1.52 41.57 1.70
C ILE A 467 0.71 42.76 1.19
N GLN A 468 0.33 42.74 -0.09
CA GLN A 468 -0.47 43.80 -0.69
C GLN A 468 -1.82 43.96 0.04
N LEU A 469 -2.54 42.86 0.27
CA LEU A 469 -3.85 42.92 0.92
C LEU A 469 -3.76 43.29 2.42
N TYR A 470 -2.76 42.75 3.14
CA TYR A 470 -2.66 42.91 4.59
C TYR A 470 -1.90 44.19 5.01
N THR A 471 -0.84 44.55 4.30
CA THR A 471 0.07 45.65 4.65
C THR A 471 -0.29 46.92 3.89
N GLU A 472 -0.47 46.85 2.56
CA GLU A 472 -0.74 48.03 1.72
C GLU A 472 -2.22 48.44 1.78
N GLN A 473 -3.14 47.50 1.55
CA GLN A 473 -4.59 47.75 1.57
C GLN A 473 -5.20 47.72 2.98
N ARG A 474 -4.39 47.41 4.00
CA ARG A 474 -4.77 47.36 5.42
C ARG A 474 -5.98 46.49 5.79
N LEU A 475 -6.40 45.56 4.94
CA LEU A 475 -7.55 44.66 5.19
C LEU A 475 -7.31 43.76 6.41
N SER A 476 -8.37 43.49 7.17
CA SER A 476 -8.32 42.61 8.33
C SER A 476 -8.24 41.14 7.92
N LEU A 477 -7.77 40.27 8.83
CA LEU A 477 -7.69 38.83 8.58
C LEU A 477 -9.05 38.20 8.26
N ARG A 478 -10.16 38.79 8.73
CA ARG A 478 -11.51 38.31 8.43
C ARG A 478 -11.95 38.70 7.02
N GLU A 479 -11.64 39.91 6.58
CA GLU A 479 -11.98 40.39 5.24
C GLU A 479 -11.16 39.65 4.18
N ILE A 480 -9.87 39.44 4.43
CA ILE A 480 -9.01 38.62 3.55
C ILE A 480 -9.55 37.19 3.47
N ALA A 481 -9.95 36.61 4.61
CA ALA A 481 -10.54 35.27 4.64
C ALA A 481 -11.85 35.20 3.85
N HIS A 482 -12.73 36.19 3.99
CA HIS A 482 -13.99 36.25 3.25
C HIS A 482 -13.77 36.40 1.75
N ARG A 483 -12.83 37.26 1.33
CA ARG A 483 -12.50 37.51 -0.08
C ARG A 483 -11.95 36.27 -0.80
N VAL A 484 -11.30 35.37 -0.05
CA VAL A 484 -10.69 34.14 -0.59
C VAL A 484 -11.54 32.90 -0.28
N GLY A 485 -12.66 33.04 0.42
CA GLY A 485 -13.53 31.91 0.77
C GLY A 485 -12.95 30.96 1.82
N THR A 486 -12.08 31.45 2.71
CA THR A 486 -11.36 30.64 3.71
C THR A 486 -11.66 31.12 5.14
N ASN A 487 -11.02 30.49 6.13
CA ASN A 487 -11.18 30.85 7.55
C ASN A 487 -10.03 31.77 8.01
N ARG A 488 -10.33 32.78 8.85
CA ARG A 488 -9.36 33.67 9.51
C ARG A 488 -8.15 32.94 10.11
N GLN A 489 -8.35 31.76 10.69
CA GLN A 489 -7.26 30.96 11.27
C GLN A 489 -6.25 30.47 10.22
N ILE A 490 -6.70 30.22 9.00
CA ILE A 490 -5.84 29.82 7.86
C ILE A 490 -5.01 31.02 7.40
N ILE A 491 -5.61 32.20 7.22
CA ILE A 491 -4.88 33.43 6.90
C ILE A 491 -3.87 33.80 8.00
N SER A 492 -4.26 33.63 9.27
CA SER A 492 -3.39 33.86 10.42
C SER A 492 -2.19 32.92 10.47
N ARG A 493 -2.32 31.71 9.92
CA ARG A 493 -1.25 30.72 9.79
C ARG A 493 -0.38 31.02 8.57
N LEU A 494 -0.98 31.42 7.44
CA LEU A 494 -0.26 31.89 6.25
C LEU A 494 0.63 33.11 6.52
N LEU A 495 0.18 34.06 7.34
CA LEU A 495 1.03 35.20 7.75
C LEU A 495 2.28 34.74 8.51
N ALA A 496 2.13 33.77 9.43
CA ALA A 496 3.26 33.19 10.14
C ALA A 496 4.16 32.39 9.18
N ASP A 497 3.57 31.64 8.24
CA ASP A 497 4.27 30.83 7.25
C ASP A 497 5.11 31.70 6.27
N TYR A 498 4.67 32.92 5.97
CA TYR A 498 5.39 33.87 5.10
C TYR A 498 6.31 34.85 5.84
N GLY A 499 6.38 34.74 7.17
CA GLY A 499 7.19 35.65 8.00
C GLY A 499 6.68 37.09 8.01
N ILE A 500 5.36 37.29 7.84
CA ILE A 500 4.75 38.62 7.85
C ILE A 500 4.30 38.92 9.28
N GLU A 501 4.87 39.96 9.89
CA GLU A 501 4.53 40.35 11.25
C GLU A 501 3.07 40.78 11.37
N ARG A 502 2.42 40.36 12.46
CA ARG A 502 1.04 40.76 12.74
C ARG A 502 1.04 42.21 13.21
N ARG A 503 0.20 43.04 12.59
CA ARG A 503 -0.10 44.39 13.07
C ARG A 503 -0.52 44.33 14.54
N ALA A 504 0.11 45.16 15.37
CA ALA A 504 -0.25 45.31 16.77
C ALA A 504 -1.76 45.59 16.87
N SER A 505 -2.45 44.78 17.67
CA SER A 505 -3.86 45.01 17.98
C SER A 505 -3.97 46.39 18.60
N ILE A 506 -4.69 47.32 17.96
CA ILE A 506 -5.16 48.53 18.63
C ILE A 506 -5.99 48.03 19.82
N GLN A 507 -5.49 48.22 21.04
CA GLN A 507 -6.27 47.93 22.24
C GLN A 507 -7.45 48.89 22.20
N CYS A 508 -8.66 48.38 21.93
CA CYS A 508 -9.86 49.15 22.20
C CYS A 508 -9.85 49.56 23.68
N PRO A 509 -10.21 50.81 24.02
CA PRO A 509 -10.29 51.23 25.41
C PRO A 509 -11.21 50.25 26.15
N LYS A 510 -10.66 49.52 27.13
CA LYS A 510 -11.46 48.66 28.00
C LYS A 510 -12.38 49.60 28.78
N ILE A 511 -13.69 49.57 28.52
CA ILE A 511 -14.66 50.17 29.43
C ILE A 511 -14.50 49.44 30.77
N VAL A 512 -13.90 50.12 31.75
CA VAL A 512 -13.73 49.60 33.11
C VAL A 512 -14.98 49.94 33.88
N VAL A 513 -15.73 48.91 34.28
CA VAL A 513 -16.88 49.08 35.18
C VAL A 513 -16.34 49.01 36.60
N ASP A 514 -16.63 50.03 37.40
CA ASP A 514 -16.23 50.08 38.79
C ASP A 514 -16.97 49.03 39.63
N ARG A 515 -16.28 48.45 40.63
CA ARG A 515 -16.82 47.40 41.49
C ARG A 515 -17.96 47.91 42.34
N ASP A 516 -17.81 49.10 42.92
CA ASP A 516 -18.76 49.63 43.90
C ASP A 516 -20.04 50.06 43.20
N TRP A 517 -19.92 50.66 42.00
CA TRP A 517 -21.08 50.93 41.14
C TRP A 517 -21.84 49.65 40.77
N LEU A 518 -21.14 48.60 40.33
CA LEU A 518 -21.80 47.35 39.93
C LEU A 518 -22.44 46.65 41.14
N TYR A 519 -21.82 46.69 42.31
CA TYR A 519 -22.38 46.14 43.54
C TYR A 519 -23.64 46.90 43.97
N GLU A 520 -23.58 48.22 43.99
CA GLU A 520 -24.71 49.10 44.34
C GLU A 520 -25.90 48.85 43.39
N GLN A 521 -25.66 48.88 42.08
CA GLN A 521 -26.73 48.71 41.09
C GLN A 521 -27.31 47.30 41.05
N TYR A 522 -26.46 46.26 41.16
CA TYR A 522 -26.89 44.87 40.99
C TYR A 522 -27.37 44.21 42.29
N ILE A 523 -26.71 44.47 43.42
CA ILE A 523 -27.06 43.89 44.73
C ILE A 523 -28.04 44.78 45.49
N ASN A 524 -27.71 46.05 45.70
CA ASN A 524 -28.52 46.96 46.54
C ASN A 524 -29.79 47.42 45.84
N GLN A 525 -29.67 47.92 44.60
CA GLN A 525 -30.80 48.42 43.79
C GLN A 525 -31.49 47.31 42.98
N ARG A 526 -30.95 46.09 43.06
CA ARG A 526 -31.49 44.85 42.48
C ARG A 526 -31.74 44.84 40.96
N ARG A 527 -31.11 45.71 40.18
CA ARG A 527 -31.24 45.79 38.71
C ARG A 527 -30.65 44.55 38.01
N THR A 528 -31.06 44.27 36.77
CA THR A 528 -30.61 43.07 36.04
C THR A 528 -29.31 43.34 35.26
N LEU A 529 -28.46 42.31 35.10
CA LEU A 529 -27.25 42.43 34.28
C LEU A 529 -27.51 42.83 32.82
N PRO A 530 -28.60 42.37 32.16
CA PRO A 530 -28.98 42.87 30.85
C PRO A 530 -29.19 44.38 30.78
N ASP A 531 -29.93 44.96 31.73
CA ASP A 531 -30.22 46.40 31.73
C ASP A 531 -28.94 47.22 31.98
N LEU A 532 -28.11 46.77 32.92
CA LEU A 532 -26.83 47.42 33.21
C LEU A 532 -25.85 47.32 32.03
N ALA A 533 -25.86 46.21 31.30
CA ALA A 533 -25.03 46.03 30.11
C ALA A 533 -25.48 46.95 28.96
N GLN A 534 -26.79 47.12 28.77
CA GLN A 534 -27.35 48.04 27.79
C GLN A 534 -27.00 49.50 28.13
N GLU A 535 -27.14 49.90 29.39
CA GLU A 535 -26.79 51.24 29.87
C GLU A 535 -25.30 51.54 29.71
N ALA A 536 -24.43 50.56 30.02
CA ALA A 536 -22.98 50.70 29.87
C ALA A 536 -22.47 50.47 28.44
N GLY A 537 -23.36 50.30 27.45
CA GLY A 537 -23.01 50.12 26.05
C GLY A 537 -22.19 48.86 25.74
N MET A 538 -22.37 47.77 26.51
CA MET A 538 -21.62 46.53 26.34
C MET A 538 -22.49 45.27 26.32
N SER A 539 -21.92 44.13 25.96
CA SER A 539 -22.65 42.86 25.97
C SER A 539 -22.89 42.34 27.40
N THR A 540 -24.01 41.66 27.60
CA THR A 540 -24.37 41.01 28.87
C THR A 540 -23.30 40.04 29.36
N ALA A 541 -22.64 39.34 28.43
CA ALA A 541 -21.51 38.46 28.72
C ALA A 541 -20.26 39.22 29.22
N ASN A 542 -20.03 40.44 28.74
CA ASN A 542 -18.94 41.29 29.21
C ASN A 542 -19.24 41.85 30.61
N MET A 543 -20.48 42.27 30.86
CA MET A 543 -20.92 42.72 32.18
C MET A 543 -20.88 41.58 33.22
N ALA A 544 -21.27 40.37 32.84
CA ALA A 544 -21.13 39.17 33.68
C ALA A 544 -19.66 38.81 33.95
N ARG A 545 -18.77 39.06 32.99
CA ARG A 545 -17.32 38.90 33.18
C ARG A 545 -16.78 39.90 34.19
N TRP A 546 -17.23 41.17 34.14
CA TRP A 546 -16.89 42.18 35.16
C TRP A 546 -17.41 41.81 36.55
N ALA A 547 -18.64 41.32 36.68
CA ALA A 547 -19.17 40.81 37.95
C ALA A 547 -18.30 39.68 38.52
N LYS A 548 -17.82 38.77 37.66
CA LYS A 548 -16.90 37.69 38.06
C LYS A 548 -15.52 38.22 38.44
N THR A 549 -14.97 39.18 37.67
CA THR A 549 -13.68 39.82 37.96
C THR A 549 -13.69 40.55 39.31
N HIS A 550 -14.82 41.15 39.67
CA HIS A 550 -15.01 41.87 40.93
C HIS A 550 -15.56 41.01 42.08
N ASN A 551 -15.66 39.68 41.89
CA ASN A 551 -16.19 38.73 42.87
C ASN A 551 -17.60 39.09 43.39
N ILE A 552 -18.46 39.63 42.53
CA ILE A 552 -19.86 39.91 42.85
C ILE A 552 -20.68 38.64 42.59
N PRO A 553 -21.39 38.10 43.60
CA PRO A 553 -22.14 36.85 43.45
C PRO A 553 -23.26 37.01 42.44
N LEU A 554 -23.24 36.18 41.40
CA LEU A 554 -24.29 36.13 40.39
C LEU A 554 -25.55 35.48 40.99
N ARG A 555 -26.74 36.01 40.65
CA ARG A 555 -28.01 35.45 41.09
C ARG A 555 -28.24 34.12 40.38
N ASP A 556 -28.86 33.18 41.08
CA ASP A 556 -29.28 31.91 40.51
C ASP A 556 -30.26 32.13 39.35
N ARG A 557 -30.15 31.28 38.32
CA ARG A 557 -31.02 31.36 37.14
C ARG A 557 -32.47 31.10 37.55
N GLY A 558 -33.35 32.07 37.31
CA GLY A 558 -34.81 31.91 37.44
C GLY A 558 -35.51 32.67 38.59
N GLY A 559 -34.85 33.62 39.26
CA GLY A 559 -35.52 34.52 40.21
C GLY A 559 -36.52 35.46 39.52
N ALA A 560 -37.77 35.51 40.01
CA ALA A 560 -38.85 36.33 39.45
C ALA A 560 -38.51 37.84 39.46
N SER A 561 -38.88 38.55 38.38
CA SER A 561 -38.73 40.00 38.29
C SER A 561 -39.60 40.73 39.31
N HIS A 562 -39.17 41.91 39.78
CA HIS A 562 -39.89 42.71 40.78
C HIS A 562 -41.30 43.12 40.31
N ASP A 563 -41.51 43.26 39.00
CA ASP A 563 -42.84 43.57 38.45
C ASP A 563 -43.83 42.40 38.57
N GLU A 564 -43.36 41.17 38.45
CA GLU A 564 -44.24 39.99 38.51
C GLU A 564 -44.74 39.70 39.94
N ILE A 565 -43.89 39.98 40.94
CA ILE A 565 -44.27 39.87 42.35
C ILE A 565 -45.36 40.89 42.69
N ARG A 566 -45.24 42.13 42.16
CA ARG A 566 -46.24 43.19 42.33
C ARG A 566 -47.59 42.81 41.73
N VAL A 567 -47.60 42.30 40.49
CA VAL A 567 -48.83 41.85 39.80
C VAL A 567 -49.50 40.69 40.54
N THR A 568 -48.72 39.73 41.03
CA THR A 568 -49.24 38.55 41.73
C THR A 568 -49.86 38.91 43.09
N LEU A 569 -49.26 39.86 43.83
CA LEU A 569 -49.81 40.36 45.11
C LEU A 569 -51.12 41.14 44.91
N ALA A 570 -51.21 41.96 43.85
CA ALA A 570 -52.44 42.68 43.51
C ALA A 570 -53.58 41.69 43.19
N GLN A 571 -53.32 40.67 42.37
CA GLN A 571 -54.30 39.63 42.02
C GLN A 571 -54.76 38.79 43.22
N ALA A 572 -53.87 38.50 44.18
CA ALA A 572 -54.23 37.74 45.38
C ALA A 572 -55.18 38.52 46.31
N SER A 573 -55.11 39.85 46.31
CA SER A 573 -55.95 40.70 47.16
C SER A 573 -57.43 40.71 46.73
N THR A 574 -57.68 40.70 45.40
CA THR A 574 -59.00 40.76 44.77
C THR A 574 -59.62 39.38 44.51
N ALA A 575 -58.83 38.30 44.56
CA ALA A 575 -59.30 36.95 44.30
C ALA A 575 -60.16 36.34 45.44
N PRO A 576 -61.14 35.47 45.12
CA PRO A 576 -61.87 34.66 46.10
C PRO A 576 -60.93 33.90 47.04
N ARG A 577 -61.30 33.78 48.33
CA ARG A 577 -60.46 33.14 49.37
C ARG A 577 -59.90 31.77 48.97
N ILE A 578 -60.66 31.00 48.17
CA ILE A 578 -60.25 29.66 47.71
C ILE A 578 -59.09 29.68 46.71
N LEU A 579 -58.83 30.78 45.99
CA LEU A 579 -57.76 30.87 44.97
C LEU A 579 -56.48 31.54 45.47
N ARG A 580 -56.57 32.33 46.55
CA ARG A 580 -55.43 33.10 47.11
C ARG A 580 -54.19 32.25 47.40
N PRO A 581 -54.30 31.02 47.94
CA PRO A 581 -53.11 30.19 48.22
C PRO A 581 -52.30 29.80 46.98
N ALA A 582 -52.96 29.72 45.81
CA ALA A 582 -52.32 29.37 44.53
C ALA A 582 -51.76 30.58 43.77
N LEU A 583 -52.04 31.81 44.23
CA LEU A 583 -51.57 33.06 43.64
C LEU A 583 -50.20 33.45 44.22
N ASN A 584 -49.23 32.54 44.11
CA ASN A 584 -47.86 32.75 44.57
C ASN A 584 -46.82 32.40 43.47
N GLY A 585 -45.84 33.29 43.28
CA GLY A 585 -44.74 33.12 42.33
C GLY A 585 -45.11 33.36 40.85
N HIS A 586 -44.12 33.19 39.98
CA HIS A 586 -44.23 33.49 38.55
C HIS A 586 -45.30 32.63 37.83
N GLY A 587 -46.11 33.27 36.98
CA GLY A 587 -47.15 32.62 36.18
C GLY A 587 -48.31 32.02 36.98
N ALA A 588 -48.53 32.46 38.23
CA ALA A 588 -49.53 31.86 39.12
C ALA A 588 -50.96 31.88 38.54
N TRP A 589 -51.37 32.99 37.91
CA TRP A 589 -52.67 33.09 37.27
C TRP A 589 -52.79 32.22 36.02
N GLU A 590 -51.74 32.19 35.17
CA GLU A 590 -51.70 31.31 33.99
C GLU A 590 -51.85 29.84 34.36
N ARG A 591 -51.28 29.40 35.50
CA ARG A 591 -51.44 28.02 36.00
C ARG A 591 -52.91 27.71 36.29
N LEU A 592 -53.63 28.62 36.96
CA LEU A 592 -55.07 28.47 37.23
C LEU A 592 -55.90 28.46 35.93
N GLN A 593 -55.56 29.31 34.96
CA GLN A 593 -56.22 29.33 33.64
C GLN A 593 -55.96 28.05 32.83
N ARG A 594 -54.72 27.55 32.82
CA ARG A 594 -54.35 26.29 32.18
C ARG A 594 -55.07 25.11 32.82
N PHE A 595 -55.21 25.09 34.15
CA PHE A 595 -56.02 24.09 34.85
C PHE A 595 -57.50 24.16 34.44
N ALA A 596 -58.11 25.35 34.43
CA ALA A 596 -59.50 25.52 34.02
C ALA A 596 -59.75 25.08 32.56
N THR A 597 -58.76 25.28 31.69
CA THR A 597 -58.80 24.83 30.29
C THR A 597 -58.58 23.32 30.18
N ALA A 598 -57.62 22.77 30.92
CA ALA A 598 -57.31 21.35 30.93
C ALA A 598 -58.51 20.50 31.39
N ALA A 599 -59.30 20.98 32.35
CA ALA A 599 -60.49 20.31 32.84
C ALA A 599 -61.60 20.08 31.80
N ARG A 600 -61.51 20.67 30.60
CA ARG A 600 -62.45 20.47 29.49
C ARG A 600 -62.12 19.27 28.61
N TYR A 601 -60.95 18.65 28.81
CA TYR A 601 -60.47 17.54 28.01
C TYR A 601 -60.59 16.21 28.76
N PRO A 602 -60.68 15.07 28.05
CA PRO A 602 -60.83 13.75 28.68
C PRO A 602 -59.54 13.22 29.32
N THR A 603 -58.36 13.75 28.96
CA THR A 603 -57.05 13.35 29.51
C THR A 603 -56.09 14.54 29.61
N ILE A 604 -55.10 14.47 30.52
CA ILE A 604 -54.04 15.48 30.65
C ILE A 604 -53.20 15.57 29.36
N THR A 605 -52.99 14.44 28.66
CA THR A 605 -52.26 14.40 27.39
C THR A 605 -52.99 15.16 26.28
N ALA A 606 -54.31 14.98 26.17
CA ALA A 606 -55.12 15.75 25.22
C ALA A 606 -55.13 17.25 25.57
N ALA A 607 -55.25 17.59 26.85
CA ALA A 607 -55.17 18.97 27.33
C ALA A 607 -53.81 19.62 27.02
N ALA A 608 -52.70 18.91 27.26
CA ALA A 608 -51.35 19.42 27.01
C ALA A 608 -51.12 19.70 25.52
N THR A 609 -51.55 18.77 24.65
CA THR A 609 -51.47 18.93 23.20
C THR A 609 -52.26 20.16 22.73
N ALA A 610 -53.50 20.32 23.22
CA ALA A 610 -54.33 21.47 22.86
C ALA A 610 -53.79 22.81 23.38
N LEU A 611 -53.04 22.81 24.49
CA LEU A 611 -52.38 23.98 25.06
C LEU A 611 -50.99 24.26 24.47
N GLY A 612 -50.49 23.44 23.54
CA GLY A 612 -49.15 23.55 22.98
C GLY A 612 -48.02 23.25 24.00
N LEU A 613 -48.31 22.45 25.03
CA LEU A 613 -47.39 22.12 26.11
C LEU A 613 -47.04 20.63 26.11
N HIS A 614 -45.87 20.28 26.64
CA HIS A 614 -45.56 18.90 26.98
C HIS A 614 -46.37 18.44 28.20
N GLN A 615 -46.76 17.16 28.23
CA GLN A 615 -47.57 16.58 29.31
C GLN A 615 -46.93 16.71 30.70
N GLY A 616 -45.63 16.46 30.82
CA GLY A 616 -44.90 16.51 32.09
C GLY A 616 -45.03 17.86 32.83
N PRO A 617 -44.72 19.00 32.17
CA PRO A 617 -44.93 20.33 32.73
C PRO A 617 -46.36 20.62 33.20
N LEU A 618 -47.39 20.22 32.44
CA LEU A 618 -48.78 20.44 32.82
C LEU A 618 -49.17 19.62 34.06
N THR A 619 -48.71 18.37 34.15
CA THR A 619 -48.92 17.51 35.33
C THR A 619 -48.28 18.13 36.58
N ILE A 620 -47.05 18.64 36.46
CA ILE A 620 -46.35 19.31 37.57
C ILE A 620 -47.11 20.56 38.02
N GLN A 621 -47.64 21.35 37.08
CA GLN A 621 -48.45 22.54 37.41
C GLN A 621 -49.73 22.17 38.17
N ILE A 622 -50.42 21.10 37.77
CA ILE A 622 -51.64 20.61 38.45
C ILE A 622 -51.31 20.08 39.85
N HIS A 623 -50.27 19.27 40.01
CA HIS A 623 -49.82 18.79 41.33
C HIS A 623 -49.44 19.94 42.26
N ARG A 624 -48.80 20.98 41.72
CA ARG A 624 -48.45 22.16 42.47
C ARG A 624 -49.70 22.92 42.95
N LEU A 625 -50.71 23.07 42.09
CA LEU A 625 -52.00 23.66 42.49
C LEU A 625 -52.73 22.83 43.54
N GLU A 626 -52.73 21.50 43.42
CA GLU A 626 -53.33 20.60 44.43
C GLU A 626 -52.66 20.76 45.79
N ARG A 627 -51.32 20.92 45.82
CA ARG A 627 -50.56 21.18 47.04
C ARG A 627 -50.81 22.57 47.61
N GLU A 628 -50.84 23.60 46.77
CA GLU A 628 -51.04 25.00 47.18
C GLU A 628 -52.48 25.26 47.66
N LEU A 629 -53.47 24.60 47.05
CA LEU A 629 -54.88 24.72 47.41
C LEU A 629 -55.31 23.73 48.50
N GLY A 630 -54.45 22.77 48.86
CA GLY A 630 -54.68 21.81 49.94
C GLY A 630 -55.71 20.72 49.61
N GLY A 631 -55.91 20.37 48.33
CA GLY A 631 -56.88 19.36 47.94
C GLY A 631 -56.75 18.90 46.49
N GLN A 632 -57.12 17.65 46.23
CA GLN A 632 -57.08 17.05 44.89
C GLN A 632 -58.10 17.72 43.96
N LEU A 633 -57.68 18.12 42.76
CA LEU A 633 -58.50 18.87 41.81
C LEU A 633 -59.11 17.98 40.73
N LEU A 634 -58.43 16.88 40.36
CA LEU A 634 -58.88 15.94 39.34
C LEU A 634 -58.72 14.49 39.81
N GLU A 635 -59.74 13.68 39.55
CA GLU A 635 -59.63 12.23 39.45
C GLU A 635 -58.91 11.90 38.14
N ARG A 636 -57.81 11.16 38.21
CA ARG A 636 -56.96 10.88 37.04
C ARG A 636 -57.70 9.95 36.07
N ALA A 637 -57.38 10.09 34.78
CA ALA A 637 -57.91 9.20 33.76
C ALA A 637 -57.32 7.79 33.93
N GLU A 638 -58.18 6.78 33.86
CA GLU A 638 -57.82 5.36 33.85
C GLU A 638 -58.17 4.76 32.48
N ARG A 639 -57.70 3.54 32.18
CA ARG A 639 -57.93 2.91 30.87
C ARG A 639 -59.43 2.73 30.63
N GLY A 640 -60.00 3.53 29.73
CA GLY A 640 -61.44 3.53 29.41
C GLY A 640 -62.30 4.50 30.25
N ARG A 641 -61.70 5.24 31.20
CA ARG A 641 -62.41 6.23 32.03
C ARG A 641 -61.76 7.62 31.92
N PRO A 642 -62.46 8.65 31.39
CA PRO A 642 -61.90 9.99 31.25
C PRO A 642 -61.67 10.64 32.63
N MET A 643 -60.75 11.59 32.71
CA MET A 643 -60.50 12.34 33.95
C MET A 643 -61.74 13.14 34.36
N GLN A 644 -62.03 13.20 35.65
CA GLN A 644 -63.17 13.93 36.20
C GLN A 644 -62.75 14.95 37.25
N LEU A 645 -63.50 16.04 37.35
CA LEU A 645 -63.29 17.02 38.41
C LEU A 645 -63.83 16.51 39.74
N THR A 646 -62.98 16.56 40.77
CA THR A 646 -63.41 16.31 42.15
C THR A 646 -64.43 17.37 42.59
N PRO A 647 -65.20 17.14 43.66
CA PRO A 647 -66.08 18.16 44.23
C PRO A 647 -65.35 19.47 44.58
N PHE A 648 -64.09 19.37 45.00
CA PHE A 648 -63.21 20.50 45.26
C PHE A 648 -62.75 21.19 43.95
N GLY A 649 -62.34 20.42 42.94
CA GLY A 649 -61.97 20.93 41.63
C GLY A 649 -63.10 21.70 40.93
N ARG A 650 -64.36 21.26 41.08
CA ARG A 650 -65.54 21.99 40.58
C ARG A 650 -65.70 23.36 41.25
N LYS A 651 -65.53 23.44 42.58
CA LYS A 651 -65.56 24.72 43.33
C LYS A 651 -64.45 25.66 42.89
N VAL A 652 -63.24 25.14 42.66
CA VAL A 652 -62.09 25.93 42.17
C VAL A 652 -62.34 26.46 40.76
N ILE A 653 -62.88 25.65 39.84
CA ILE A 653 -63.22 26.12 38.48
C ILE A 653 -64.33 27.16 38.49
N LEU A 654 -65.36 27.00 39.34
CA LEU A 654 -66.39 28.02 39.50
C LEU A 654 -65.82 29.34 40.02
N ALA A 655 -64.89 29.29 40.98
CA ALA A 655 -64.19 30.46 41.48
C ALA A 655 -63.32 31.13 40.40
N ILE A 656 -62.59 30.34 39.59
CA ILE A 656 -61.78 30.86 38.47
C ILE A 656 -62.69 31.53 37.44
N ARG A 657 -63.80 30.89 37.04
CA ARG A 657 -64.74 31.46 36.07
C ARG A 657 -65.35 32.76 36.56
N LYS A 658 -65.79 32.80 37.83
CA LYS A 658 -66.37 34.00 38.45
C LYS A 658 -65.38 35.16 38.52
N TYR A 659 -64.10 34.87 38.78
CA TYR A 659 -63.05 35.88 38.84
C TYR A 659 -62.61 36.34 37.44
N SER A 660 -62.55 35.44 36.46
CA SER A 660 -62.27 35.79 35.05
C SER A 660 -63.41 36.55 34.36
N SER A 661 -64.64 36.46 34.87
CA SER A 661 -65.83 37.14 34.33
C SER A 661 -66.16 38.48 35.02
N ALA A 662 -65.39 38.88 36.04
CA ALA A 662 -65.53 40.20 36.63
C ALA A 662 -64.85 41.23 35.71
N PRO A 663 -65.52 42.34 35.32
CA PRO A 663 -64.87 43.39 34.55
C PRO A 663 -63.72 43.97 35.39
N ALA A 664 -62.56 44.14 34.76
CA ALA A 664 -61.45 44.87 35.36
C ALA A 664 -61.93 46.31 35.64
N LEU A 665 -61.99 46.67 36.92
CA LEU A 665 -62.06 48.08 37.35
C LEU A 665 -60.64 48.64 37.41
#